data_AF-A0A2C9K6B5-F1
#
_entry.id   AF-A0A2C9K6B5-F1
#
_cell.length_a   1.000
_cell.length_b   1.000
_cell.length_c   1.000
_cell.angle_alpha   90.00
_cell.angle_beta   90.00
_cell.angle_gamma   90.00
#
_symmetry.space_group_name_H-M   'P 1'
#
loop_
_entity.id
_entity.type
_entity.pdbx_description
1 polymer ?
#
loop_
_entity_poly.entity_id
_entity_poly.type
_entity_poly.pdbx_seq_one_letter_code
_entity_poly.pdbx_strand_id
1 'polypeptide(L)'
;MTSTSSYPVIKGTLVSTDNHTWNTADSLGRGASAIVYLGRNKNNGQVVAVKVFHDYISQKTDDIRELELLKQLNHRNIIKLIGIERLPSNKNVLIMEYCEGGSLHHMLDLPVYYYGLSEEEFILVLKHVSDGIQYLRQMCVIHRDIKPGNIMRYITADGQSVYKLTDFGAARNLNEDESFQSLYGTEEYLHPGIYERAVLKLPTQQSFDAKVDLWSLGVTFYHTATGQLPFQPFGGRSNRLKMFEIITQKESGVISGVQNFENGPIQWKRDLPETSPLSSGLKSIVIPVLAGLMEPDPPKMVSYESLFRMVKNLCEKINISVFHFSRCEDLNIYADASTSLAGLQDEIAALTDIAARDQILLVGGKGLEEIVDPSCHLKDYPVHLLQDSIYLFQKEMSETVRLSKPEIPIFPEFSVSFDMDSDARLAHSCAARGELVKRYVERNTRYQEKLTSGIFYLSVFVESRLGNTKTSQDFMKQLMDECKNHYESFFSMVQIIRSVLSVMHKTEEDLESLDAVLRDSVIRQVHAKASDRLAEIEHYRELLLTKIDEAKSHTTKLCAYCVKEKCFKKSQHHMSMISSVSSRFRRDKNVKTQMALHDENIHNFERRKLQDHCVSLKSILSDHCLPKLELIHKNCMQIGDALIKCFNRVQKIEKNLISVLNCQKLLSDKLIKLRSSTVERLKVRDTGYWSVLENSRLMTPIPEACSQETASSSNSDLIIHDSRQSFHEDVNSLSKQSMALEEKLKDLTKELQLNSIIIQSLDDGSLLSRGCVTETDMYQSDLDGNT
;
A
#
# COMPACT_ATOMS: atom_id res chain seq x y z
N MET A 1 26.07 -35.01 -21.48
CA MET A 1 26.05 -36.49 -21.38
C MET A 1 27.03 -36.90 -20.30
N THR A 2 26.84 -38.09 -19.71
CA THR A 2 27.21 -38.48 -18.33
C THR A 2 26.39 -37.74 -17.26
N SER A 3 25.85 -38.36 -16.21
CA SER A 3 25.80 -39.78 -15.83
C SER A 3 24.34 -40.18 -15.53
N THR A 4 23.86 -41.27 -16.14
CA THR A 4 22.59 -41.91 -15.78
C THR A 4 22.77 -42.77 -14.53
N SER A 5 22.77 -42.13 -13.36
CA SER A 5 22.57 -42.84 -12.09
C SER A 5 21.13 -43.37 -12.07
N SER A 6 20.99 -44.67 -12.33
CA SER A 6 19.73 -45.40 -12.19
C SER A 6 19.47 -45.65 -10.71
N TYR A 7 18.88 -44.66 -10.04
CA TYR A 7 18.51 -44.76 -8.64
C TYR A 7 17.63 -46.00 -8.39
N PRO A 8 17.82 -46.73 -7.28
CA PRO A 8 17.09 -47.95 -7.00
C PRO A 8 15.59 -47.65 -6.86
N VAL A 9 14.79 -48.20 -7.76
CA VAL A 9 13.32 -48.16 -7.68
C VAL A 9 12.90 -48.96 -6.44
N ILE A 10 12.17 -48.31 -5.53
CA ILE A 10 11.55 -49.00 -4.40
C ILE A 10 10.55 -50.01 -4.98
N LYS A 11 10.85 -51.32 -4.82
CA LYS A 11 9.97 -52.39 -5.29
C LYS A 11 8.69 -52.42 -4.46
N GLY A 12 7.64 -51.78 -4.97
CA GLY A 12 6.29 -51.93 -4.46
C GLY A 12 5.51 -53.02 -5.19
N THR A 13 4.32 -53.31 -4.69
CA THR A 13 3.35 -54.25 -5.25
C THR A 13 2.12 -53.48 -5.71
N LEU A 14 1.58 -53.82 -6.88
CA LEU A 14 0.31 -53.27 -7.33
C LEU A 14 -0.84 -53.90 -6.55
N VAL A 15 -1.66 -53.07 -5.91
CA VAL A 15 -2.85 -53.46 -5.14
C VAL A 15 -4.08 -52.87 -5.82
N SER A 16 -5.21 -53.57 -5.75
CA SER A 16 -6.45 -53.13 -6.39
C SER A 16 -7.68 -53.50 -5.56
N THR A 17 -8.68 -52.63 -5.65
CA THR A 17 -10.10 -52.86 -5.32
C THR A 17 -10.87 -53.15 -6.61
N ASP A 18 -12.19 -53.02 -6.64
CA ASP A 18 -12.98 -53.13 -7.87
C ASP A 18 -12.63 -52.03 -8.87
N ASN A 19 -12.74 -50.75 -8.49
CA ASN A 19 -12.57 -49.62 -9.44
C ASN A 19 -11.23 -48.88 -9.32
N HIS A 20 -10.41 -49.14 -8.30
CA HIS A 20 -9.16 -48.40 -8.08
C HIS A 20 -7.92 -49.32 -7.98
N THR A 21 -6.75 -48.74 -8.28
CA THR A 21 -5.45 -49.42 -8.20
C THR A 21 -4.36 -48.46 -7.74
N TRP A 22 -3.39 -48.95 -6.98
CA TRP A 22 -2.25 -48.19 -6.46
C TRP A 22 -1.03 -49.08 -6.25
N ASN A 23 0.15 -48.48 -6.20
CA ASN A 23 1.41 -49.19 -5.94
C ASN A 23 1.85 -48.93 -4.49
N THR A 24 2.25 -49.97 -3.74
CA THR A 24 2.67 -49.81 -2.34
C THR A 24 3.99 -49.04 -2.14
N ALA A 25 4.74 -48.77 -3.22
CA ALA A 25 5.86 -47.83 -3.21
C ALA A 25 5.39 -46.36 -3.16
N ASP A 26 4.23 -46.04 -3.74
CA ASP A 26 3.74 -44.67 -3.93
C ASP A 26 2.93 -44.20 -2.71
N SER A 27 3.49 -44.36 -1.50
CA SER A 27 2.85 -43.91 -0.26
C SER A 27 3.02 -42.39 -0.08
N LEU A 28 1.89 -41.68 -0.05
CA LEU A 28 1.80 -40.23 0.18
C LEU A 28 1.99 -39.86 1.65
N GLY A 29 1.57 -40.74 2.58
CA GLY A 29 1.70 -40.51 4.02
C GLY A 29 1.51 -41.80 4.83
N ARG A 30 2.11 -41.86 6.02
CA ARG A 30 2.00 -43.00 6.95
C ARG A 30 1.68 -42.46 8.35
N GLY A 31 0.46 -42.74 8.82
CA GLY A 31 0.02 -42.42 10.17
C GLY A 31 0.01 -43.64 11.08
N ALA A 32 -0.38 -43.43 12.34
CA ALA A 32 -0.58 -44.51 13.31
C ALA A 32 -1.82 -45.36 12.98
N SER A 33 -2.83 -44.80 12.30
CA SER A 33 -4.09 -45.47 11.93
C SER A 33 -4.06 -46.12 10.54
N ALA A 34 -3.40 -45.47 9.57
CA ALA A 34 -3.47 -45.87 8.17
C ALA A 34 -2.22 -45.45 7.37
N ILE A 35 -2.12 -45.99 6.14
CA ILE A 35 -1.23 -45.52 5.09
C ILE A 35 -2.07 -44.93 3.97
N VAL A 36 -1.68 -43.77 3.45
CA VAL A 36 -2.30 -43.13 2.29
C VAL A 36 -1.41 -43.35 1.06
N TYR A 37 -1.98 -43.85 -0.03
CA TYR A 37 -1.29 -44.12 -1.29
C TYR A 37 -1.82 -43.25 -2.43
N LEU A 38 -0.96 -43.01 -3.43
CA LEU A 38 -1.37 -42.44 -4.71
C LEU A 38 -2.05 -43.53 -5.55
N GLY A 39 -3.34 -43.38 -5.78
CA GLY A 39 -4.15 -44.31 -6.56
C GLY A 39 -4.64 -43.72 -7.87
N ARG A 40 -5.17 -44.60 -8.72
CA ARG A 40 -5.90 -44.25 -9.94
C ARG A 40 -7.20 -45.03 -10.03
N ASN A 41 -8.24 -44.37 -10.51
CA ASN A 41 -9.46 -45.02 -10.95
C ASN A 41 -9.19 -45.75 -12.28
N LYS A 42 -9.57 -47.02 -12.36
CA LYS A 42 -9.31 -47.91 -13.50
C LYS A 42 -10.11 -47.54 -14.75
N ASN A 43 -11.26 -46.89 -14.59
CA ASN A 43 -12.22 -46.64 -15.67
C ASN A 43 -11.95 -45.31 -16.38
N ASN A 44 -11.54 -44.27 -15.65
CA ASN A 44 -11.31 -42.93 -16.19
C ASN A 44 -9.88 -42.38 -15.97
N GLY A 45 -9.00 -43.13 -15.31
CA GLY A 45 -7.60 -42.73 -15.04
C GLY A 45 -7.41 -41.64 -13.97
N GLN A 46 -8.50 -41.14 -13.37
CA GLN A 46 -8.49 -40.08 -12.36
C GLN A 46 -7.57 -40.44 -11.19
N VAL A 47 -6.72 -39.50 -10.81
CA VAL A 47 -5.81 -39.63 -9.66
C VAL A 47 -6.59 -39.41 -8.36
N VAL A 48 -6.37 -40.28 -7.38
CA VAL A 48 -7.06 -40.28 -6.08
C VAL A 48 -6.08 -40.56 -4.95
N ALA A 49 -6.43 -40.19 -3.73
CA ALA A 49 -5.73 -40.63 -2.52
C ALA A 49 -6.47 -41.84 -1.91
N VAL A 50 -5.76 -42.94 -1.64
CA VAL A 50 -6.34 -44.17 -1.09
C VAL A 50 -5.84 -44.38 0.34
N LYS A 51 -6.71 -44.21 1.35
CA LYS A 51 -6.38 -44.47 2.76
C LYS A 51 -6.70 -45.93 3.11
N VAL A 52 -5.67 -46.66 3.54
CA VAL A 52 -5.71 -48.08 3.89
C VAL A 52 -5.32 -48.24 5.37
N PHE A 53 -6.26 -48.72 6.19
CA PHE A 53 -6.07 -48.89 7.62
C PHE A 53 -5.11 -50.06 7.95
N HIS A 54 -4.38 -49.97 9.07
CA HIS A 54 -3.40 -50.99 9.46
C HIS A 54 -4.05 -52.26 10.04
N ASP A 55 -3.47 -53.41 9.70
CA ASP A 55 -3.92 -54.76 10.09
C ASP A 55 -4.10 -55.00 11.60
N TYR A 56 -3.31 -54.33 12.44
CA TYR A 56 -3.31 -54.53 13.90
C TYR A 56 -4.38 -53.68 14.62
N ILE A 57 -5.08 -52.81 13.91
CA ILE A 57 -6.16 -51.99 14.49
C ILE A 57 -7.44 -52.82 14.45
N SER A 58 -7.63 -53.61 15.50
CA SER A 58 -8.81 -54.47 15.68
C SER A 58 -10.09 -53.68 16.04
N GLN A 59 -9.97 -52.39 16.35
CA GLN A 59 -11.08 -51.51 16.71
C GLN A 59 -11.82 -50.99 15.48
N LYS A 60 -12.72 -51.82 14.95
CA LYS A 60 -13.68 -51.44 13.88
C LYS A 60 -14.45 -50.14 14.15
N THR A 61 -14.52 -49.68 15.39
CA THR A 61 -15.28 -48.50 15.83
C THR A 61 -14.64 -47.16 15.47
N ASP A 62 -13.31 -47.02 15.45
CA ASP A 62 -12.68 -45.75 15.02
C ASP A 62 -12.76 -45.57 13.49
N ASP A 63 -12.46 -46.62 12.71
CA ASP A 63 -12.53 -46.59 11.25
C ASP A 63 -13.96 -46.32 10.73
N ILE A 64 -14.98 -46.92 11.36
CA ILE A 64 -16.39 -46.65 11.05
C ILE A 64 -16.76 -45.22 11.46
N ARG A 65 -16.25 -44.68 12.57
CA ARG A 65 -16.53 -43.29 12.99
C ARG A 65 -15.96 -42.27 12.01
N GLU A 66 -14.69 -42.39 11.63
CA GLU A 66 -14.08 -41.50 10.62
C GLU A 66 -14.88 -41.54 9.30
N LEU A 67 -15.32 -42.74 8.91
CA LEU A 67 -16.12 -42.96 7.73
C LEU A 67 -17.51 -42.30 7.80
N GLU A 68 -18.27 -42.50 8.88
CA GLU A 68 -19.61 -41.90 9.02
C GLU A 68 -19.55 -40.38 9.15
N LEU A 69 -18.48 -39.82 9.75
CA LEU A 69 -18.22 -38.37 9.72
C LEU A 69 -17.95 -37.89 8.29
N LEU A 70 -16.98 -38.48 7.59
CA LEU A 70 -16.60 -38.05 6.23
C LEU A 70 -17.74 -38.15 5.20
N LYS A 71 -18.70 -39.06 5.37
CA LYS A 71 -19.92 -39.11 4.54
C LYS A 71 -20.83 -37.88 4.68
N GLN A 72 -20.80 -37.22 5.85
CA GLN A 72 -21.67 -36.08 6.19
C GLN A 72 -21.02 -34.73 5.87
N LEU A 73 -19.70 -34.70 5.67
CA LEU A 73 -18.93 -33.48 5.41
C LEU A 73 -18.79 -33.23 3.90
N ASN A 74 -19.28 -32.07 3.44
CA ASN A 74 -19.16 -31.61 2.06
C ASN A 74 -18.96 -30.09 2.03
N HIS A 75 -17.71 -29.66 1.97
CA HIS A 75 -17.33 -28.24 1.94
C HIS A 75 -16.02 -28.05 1.17
N ARG A 76 -15.80 -26.86 0.57
CA ARG A 76 -14.63 -26.58 -0.27
C ARG A 76 -13.30 -26.84 0.46
N ASN A 77 -13.27 -26.53 1.76
CA ASN A 77 -12.09 -26.59 2.63
C ASN A 77 -12.05 -27.84 3.53
N ILE A 78 -12.81 -28.89 3.17
CA ILE A 78 -12.70 -30.23 3.75
C ILE A 78 -12.28 -31.18 2.61
N ILE A 79 -11.50 -32.21 2.94
CA ILE A 79 -11.15 -33.26 1.98
C ILE A 79 -12.40 -34.04 1.56
N LYS A 80 -12.61 -34.19 0.24
CA LYS A 80 -13.76 -34.90 -0.30
C LYS A 80 -13.52 -36.40 -0.29
N LEU A 81 -14.38 -37.12 0.43
CA LEU A 81 -14.56 -38.57 0.25
C LEU A 81 -15.23 -38.80 -1.12
N ILE A 82 -14.56 -39.50 -2.02
CA ILE A 82 -15.09 -39.91 -3.34
C ILE A 82 -15.91 -41.18 -3.20
N GLY A 83 -15.44 -42.13 -2.38
CA GLY A 83 -16.09 -43.42 -2.22
C GLY A 83 -15.40 -44.32 -1.21
N ILE A 84 -16.00 -45.49 -1.01
CA ILE A 84 -15.57 -46.50 -0.05
C ILE A 84 -15.53 -47.81 -0.82
N GLU A 85 -14.39 -48.47 -0.84
CA GLU A 85 -14.23 -49.74 -1.54
C GLU A 85 -13.63 -50.79 -0.61
N ARG A 86 -13.63 -52.05 -1.05
CA ARG A 86 -13.03 -53.14 -0.27
C ARG A 86 -11.88 -53.79 -1.01
N LEU A 87 -10.83 -54.09 -0.26
CA LEU A 87 -9.78 -55.00 -0.69
C LEU A 87 -10.33 -56.44 -0.78
N PRO A 88 -9.69 -57.34 -1.55
CA PRO A 88 -10.02 -58.77 -1.56
C PRO A 88 -9.98 -59.44 -0.17
N SER A 89 -9.25 -58.85 0.78
CA SER A 89 -9.24 -59.22 2.20
C SER A 89 -10.46 -58.74 3.01
N ASN A 90 -11.49 -58.21 2.34
CA ASN A 90 -12.71 -57.62 2.91
C ASN A 90 -12.47 -56.44 3.88
N LYS A 91 -11.31 -55.77 3.78
CA LYS A 91 -11.00 -54.52 4.48
C LYS A 91 -11.51 -53.32 3.70
N ASN A 92 -12.15 -52.37 4.38
CA ASN A 92 -12.56 -51.10 3.79
C ASN A 92 -11.32 -50.23 3.49
N VAL A 93 -11.35 -49.50 2.39
CA VAL A 93 -10.42 -48.42 2.05
C VAL A 93 -11.19 -47.17 1.68
N LEU A 94 -10.67 -45.99 2.04
CA LEU A 94 -11.31 -44.72 1.69
C LEU A 94 -10.66 -44.17 0.42
N ILE A 95 -11.49 -43.87 -0.58
CA ILE A 95 -11.09 -43.18 -1.80
C ILE A 95 -11.40 -41.71 -1.61
N MET A 96 -10.37 -40.86 -1.63
CA MET A 96 -10.47 -39.42 -1.39
C MET A 96 -9.93 -38.65 -2.60
N GLU A 97 -10.31 -37.37 -2.72
CA GLU A 97 -9.67 -36.48 -3.69
C GLU A 97 -8.15 -36.40 -3.44
N TYR A 98 -7.38 -36.31 -4.51
CA TYR A 98 -5.94 -36.10 -4.44
C TYR A 98 -5.64 -34.60 -4.48
N CYS A 99 -4.68 -34.15 -3.66
CA CYS A 99 -4.20 -32.78 -3.61
C CYS A 99 -2.71 -32.76 -4.01
N GLU A 100 -2.43 -32.44 -5.27
CA GLU A 100 -1.07 -32.40 -5.83
C GLU A 100 -0.12 -31.39 -5.17
N GLY A 101 -0.65 -30.35 -4.51
CA GLY A 101 0.15 -29.43 -3.70
C GLY A 101 0.69 -30.02 -2.39
N GLY A 102 0.31 -31.26 -2.04
CA GLY A 102 0.77 -31.95 -0.83
C GLY A 102 0.13 -31.41 0.45
N SER A 103 0.73 -31.71 1.60
CA SER A 103 0.34 -31.12 2.88
C SER A 103 1.10 -29.81 3.16
N LEU A 104 0.52 -28.96 3.99
CA LEU A 104 1.14 -27.71 4.42
C LEU A 104 2.43 -27.95 5.22
N HIS A 105 2.57 -29.10 5.90
CA HIS A 105 3.83 -29.55 6.48
C HIS A 105 4.90 -29.80 5.41
N HIS A 106 4.56 -30.51 4.33
CA HIS A 106 5.50 -30.73 3.21
C HIS A 106 5.94 -29.41 2.56
N MET A 107 5.04 -28.44 2.48
CA MET A 107 5.36 -27.08 2.03
C MET A 107 6.36 -26.39 2.97
N LEU A 108 6.10 -26.36 4.28
CA LEU A 108 7.00 -25.72 5.26
C LEU A 108 8.38 -26.40 5.37
N ASP A 109 8.47 -27.70 5.04
CA ASP A 109 9.74 -28.43 4.91
C ASP A 109 10.61 -27.97 3.72
N LEU A 110 10.08 -27.19 2.77
CA LEU A 110 10.86 -26.68 1.63
C LEU A 110 11.70 -25.46 2.06
N PRO A 111 12.99 -25.38 1.66
CA PRO A 111 13.89 -24.29 2.05
C PRO A 111 13.34 -22.86 1.86
N VAL A 112 12.52 -22.64 0.82
CA VAL A 112 11.92 -21.32 0.51
C VAL A 112 10.89 -20.86 1.54
N TYR A 113 10.25 -21.79 2.25
CA TYR A 113 9.21 -21.53 3.25
C TYR A 113 9.69 -21.74 4.71
N TYR A 114 10.97 -22.06 4.92
CA TYR A 114 11.56 -22.27 6.25
C TYR A 114 11.46 -21.06 7.20
N TYR A 115 11.24 -19.87 6.65
CA TYR A 115 11.01 -18.61 7.37
C TYR A 115 9.56 -18.10 7.23
N GLY A 116 8.61 -18.96 6.83
CA GLY A 116 7.20 -18.64 6.64
C GLY A 116 6.76 -18.53 5.19
N LEU A 117 5.44 -18.62 4.97
CA LEU A 117 4.78 -18.45 3.68
C LEU A 117 4.77 -16.97 3.25
N SER A 118 4.64 -16.70 1.95
CA SER A 118 4.34 -15.34 1.47
C SER A 118 3.05 -14.81 2.08
N GLU A 119 2.93 -13.49 2.19
CA GLU A 119 1.76 -12.81 2.77
C GLU A 119 0.43 -13.26 2.13
N GLU A 120 0.38 -13.33 0.80
CA GLU A 120 -0.79 -13.79 0.04
C GLU A 120 -1.18 -15.24 0.37
N GLU A 121 -0.21 -16.16 0.39
CA GLU A 121 -0.45 -17.59 0.66
C GLU A 121 -0.80 -17.80 2.15
N PHE A 122 -0.23 -17.00 3.06
CA PHE A 122 -0.60 -16.98 4.48
C PHE A 122 -2.06 -16.55 4.68
N ILE A 123 -2.52 -15.50 4.00
CA ILE A 123 -3.93 -15.07 4.05
C ILE A 123 -4.85 -16.17 3.49
N LEU A 124 -4.45 -16.85 2.41
CA LEU A 124 -5.19 -18.00 1.89
C LEU A 124 -5.27 -19.17 2.88
N VAL A 125 -4.20 -19.49 3.62
CA VAL A 125 -4.24 -20.46 4.72
C VAL A 125 -5.20 -20.00 5.81
N LEU A 126 -5.04 -18.75 6.28
CA LEU A 126 -5.84 -18.19 7.38
C LEU A 126 -7.34 -18.26 7.08
N LYS A 127 -7.73 -17.82 5.87
CA LYS A 127 -9.10 -17.86 5.37
C LYS A 127 -9.61 -19.30 5.23
N HIS A 128 -8.98 -20.10 4.38
CA HIS A 128 -9.49 -21.42 4.01
C HIS A 128 -9.55 -22.40 5.19
N VAL A 129 -8.58 -22.35 6.12
CA VAL A 129 -8.63 -23.17 7.33
C VAL A 129 -9.73 -22.67 8.26
N SER A 130 -9.91 -21.36 8.43
CA SER A 130 -11.00 -20.81 9.25
C SER A 130 -12.38 -21.14 8.68
N ASP A 131 -12.58 -21.06 7.37
CA ASP A 131 -13.81 -21.45 6.67
C ASP A 131 -14.10 -22.96 6.89
N GLY A 132 -13.06 -23.80 6.82
CA GLY A 132 -13.15 -25.23 7.14
C GLY A 132 -13.58 -25.50 8.59
N ILE A 133 -12.97 -24.82 9.56
CA ILE A 133 -13.31 -24.93 10.98
C ILE A 133 -14.72 -24.37 11.29
N GLN A 134 -15.13 -23.29 10.63
CA GLN A 134 -16.48 -22.77 10.73
C GLN A 134 -17.52 -23.78 10.25
N TYR A 135 -17.27 -24.45 9.12
CA TYR A 135 -18.11 -25.52 8.61
C TYR A 135 -18.18 -26.72 9.57
N LEU A 136 -17.05 -27.19 10.11
CA LEU A 136 -17.05 -28.27 11.11
C LEU A 136 -17.89 -27.91 12.34
N ARG A 137 -17.78 -26.67 12.85
CA ARG A 137 -18.58 -26.19 13.98
C ARG A 137 -20.07 -26.12 13.67
N GLN A 138 -20.47 -25.77 12.44
CA GLN A 138 -21.87 -25.83 11.98
C GLN A 138 -22.41 -27.27 11.91
N MET A 139 -21.56 -28.22 11.54
CA MET A 139 -21.86 -29.66 11.56
C MET A 139 -21.71 -30.31 12.95
N CYS A 140 -21.47 -29.51 13.99
CA CYS A 140 -21.20 -29.95 15.35
C CYS A 140 -19.99 -30.91 15.53
N VAL A 141 -18.93 -30.76 14.72
CA VAL A 141 -17.71 -31.59 14.76
C VAL A 141 -16.52 -30.81 15.35
N ILE A 142 -15.72 -31.45 16.21
CA ILE A 142 -14.37 -31.01 16.62
C ILE A 142 -13.34 -31.92 15.92
N HIS A 143 -12.24 -31.36 15.41
CA HIS A 143 -11.19 -32.10 14.69
C HIS A 143 -10.14 -32.75 15.62
N ARG A 144 -9.72 -32.05 16.68
CA ARG A 144 -8.73 -32.46 17.70
C ARG A 144 -7.31 -32.78 17.23
N ASP A 145 -6.97 -32.56 15.97
CA ASP A 145 -5.63 -32.79 15.41
C ASP A 145 -5.30 -31.81 14.27
N ILE A 146 -5.60 -30.52 14.47
CA ILE A 146 -5.29 -29.46 13.51
C ILE A 146 -3.79 -29.20 13.53
N LYS A 147 -3.13 -29.42 12.40
CA LYS A 147 -1.69 -29.17 12.19
C LYS A 147 -1.40 -29.05 10.69
N PRO A 148 -0.25 -28.48 10.29
CA PRO A 148 0.15 -28.42 8.87
C PRO A 148 0.16 -29.78 8.15
N GLY A 149 0.37 -30.89 8.87
CA GLY A 149 0.30 -32.24 8.29
C GLY A 149 -1.09 -32.66 7.83
N ASN A 150 -2.14 -32.12 8.46
CA ASN A 150 -3.56 -32.43 8.22
C ASN A 150 -4.28 -31.32 7.43
N ILE A 151 -3.51 -30.40 6.83
CA ILE A 151 -4.01 -29.36 5.93
C ILE A 151 -3.40 -29.62 4.55
N MET A 152 -4.23 -30.05 3.60
CA MET A 152 -3.84 -30.34 2.22
C MET A 152 -3.96 -29.08 1.35
N ARG A 153 -3.08 -28.94 0.36
CA ARG A 153 -3.09 -27.87 -0.65
C ARG A 153 -3.52 -28.44 -2.00
N TYR A 154 -4.70 -28.08 -2.45
CA TYR A 154 -5.20 -28.33 -3.80
C TYR A 154 -4.91 -27.11 -4.69
N ILE A 155 -4.52 -27.33 -5.94
CA ILE A 155 -4.23 -26.27 -6.92
C ILE A 155 -5.36 -26.25 -7.94
N THR A 156 -6.04 -25.10 -8.08
CA THR A 156 -7.08 -24.94 -9.11
C THR A 156 -6.47 -24.95 -10.51
N ALA A 157 -7.32 -25.12 -11.54
CA ALA A 157 -6.91 -25.00 -12.94
C ALA A 157 -6.23 -23.63 -13.23
N ASP A 158 -6.61 -22.58 -12.50
CA ASP A 158 -6.07 -21.22 -12.60
C ASP A 158 -4.79 -21.02 -11.75
N GLY A 159 -4.26 -22.08 -11.13
CA GLY A 159 -3.03 -22.05 -10.34
C GLY A 159 -3.19 -21.57 -8.89
N GLN A 160 -4.41 -21.32 -8.40
CA GLN A 160 -4.64 -20.81 -7.05
C GLN A 160 -4.65 -21.94 -5.99
N SER A 161 -4.13 -21.63 -4.80
CA SER A 161 -4.13 -22.53 -3.64
C SER A 161 -5.50 -22.60 -2.95
N VAL A 162 -6.03 -23.80 -2.76
CA VAL A 162 -7.20 -24.08 -1.91
C VAL A 162 -6.76 -25.04 -0.81
N TYR A 163 -6.88 -24.61 0.45
CA TYR A 163 -6.50 -25.43 1.60
C TYR A 163 -7.70 -26.22 2.15
N LYS A 164 -7.45 -27.49 2.52
CA LYS A 164 -8.46 -28.48 2.91
C LYS A 164 -8.04 -29.24 4.17
N LEU A 165 -8.91 -29.35 5.17
CA LEU A 165 -8.70 -30.19 6.34
C LEU A 165 -8.89 -31.68 5.99
N THR A 166 -8.06 -32.55 6.56
CA THR A 166 -8.06 -34.02 6.34
C THR A 166 -7.72 -34.78 7.63
N ASP A 167 -7.82 -36.11 7.58
CA ASP A 167 -7.54 -37.06 8.68
C ASP A 167 -8.46 -36.89 9.90
N PHE A 168 -9.70 -37.36 9.75
CA PHE A 168 -10.77 -37.20 10.74
C PHE A 168 -10.80 -38.34 11.77
N GLY A 169 -9.79 -39.22 11.82
CA GLY A 169 -9.70 -40.30 12.82
C GLY A 169 -9.72 -39.80 14.27
N ALA A 170 -9.19 -38.60 14.51
CA ALA A 170 -9.25 -37.93 15.81
C ALA A 170 -10.55 -37.14 16.05
N ALA A 171 -11.40 -36.91 15.04
CA ALA A 171 -12.57 -36.05 15.16
C ALA A 171 -13.72 -36.68 15.96
N ARG A 172 -14.59 -35.86 16.57
CA ARG A 172 -15.78 -36.28 17.34
C ARG A 172 -16.92 -35.28 17.19
N ASN A 173 -18.15 -35.73 17.45
CA ASN A 173 -19.31 -34.84 17.54
C ASN A 173 -19.36 -34.14 18.90
N LEU A 174 -19.72 -32.85 18.92
CA LEU A 174 -19.87 -32.03 20.13
C LEU A 174 -20.91 -32.57 21.12
N ASN A 175 -21.90 -33.31 20.61
CA ASN A 175 -23.06 -33.79 21.35
C ASN A 175 -22.87 -35.22 21.90
N GLU A 176 -21.70 -35.83 21.71
CA GLU A 176 -21.38 -37.14 22.27
C GLU A 176 -20.90 -36.98 23.72
N ASP A 177 -21.65 -37.51 24.69
CA ASP A 177 -21.28 -37.58 26.11
C ASP A 177 -20.05 -38.50 26.39
N GLU A 178 -19.31 -38.93 25.35
CA GLU A 178 -17.95 -39.47 25.52
C GLU A 178 -17.08 -38.35 26.10
N SER A 179 -16.96 -38.34 27.43
CA SER A 179 -15.90 -37.61 28.14
C SER A 179 -14.58 -37.78 27.37
N PHE A 180 -13.85 -36.68 27.16
CA PHE A 180 -12.69 -36.59 26.26
C PHE A 180 -11.47 -37.38 26.78
N GLN A 181 -11.60 -38.70 26.88
CA GLN A 181 -10.62 -39.61 27.48
C GLN A 181 -9.61 -40.15 26.47
N SER A 182 -10.01 -40.25 25.20
CA SER A 182 -9.15 -40.72 24.11
C SER A 182 -8.08 -39.67 23.77
N LEU A 183 -6.82 -40.04 23.98
CA LEU A 183 -5.67 -39.17 23.77
C LEU A 183 -5.24 -39.22 22.29
N TYR A 184 -5.44 -38.11 21.57
CA TYR A 184 -5.01 -37.94 20.18
C TYR A 184 -4.32 -36.57 19.98
N GLY A 185 -3.61 -36.43 18.86
CA GLY A 185 -2.98 -35.19 18.42
C GLY A 185 -1.44 -35.22 18.39
N THR A 186 -0.81 -34.30 17.65
CA THR A 186 0.65 -34.15 17.60
C THR A 186 1.16 -33.20 18.70
N GLU A 187 2.12 -33.67 19.50
CA GLU A 187 2.59 -33.05 20.76
C GLU A 187 2.76 -31.53 20.71
N GLU A 188 3.39 -30.99 19.67
CA GLU A 188 3.71 -29.55 19.60
C GLU A 188 2.51 -28.63 19.33
N TYR A 189 1.37 -29.19 18.91
CA TYR A 189 0.13 -28.47 18.60
C TYR A 189 -0.95 -28.67 19.67
N LEU A 190 -0.68 -29.46 20.72
CA LEU A 190 -1.66 -29.75 21.76
C LEU A 190 -1.90 -28.54 22.68
N HIS A 191 -3.18 -28.31 23.00
CA HIS A 191 -3.59 -27.43 24.09
C HIS A 191 -2.94 -27.86 25.43
N PRO A 192 -2.52 -26.94 26.33
CA PRO A 192 -1.79 -27.28 27.55
C PRO A 192 -2.44 -28.37 28.41
N GLY A 193 -3.76 -28.28 28.63
CA GLY A 193 -4.50 -29.31 29.39
C GLY A 193 -4.55 -30.68 28.69
N ILE A 194 -4.54 -30.74 27.36
CA ILE A 194 -4.40 -32.01 26.65
C ILE A 194 -2.96 -32.51 26.78
N TYR A 195 -1.95 -31.63 26.67
CA TYR A 195 -0.54 -31.99 26.82
C TYR A 195 -0.24 -32.63 28.19
N GLU A 196 -0.76 -32.04 29.27
CA GLU A 196 -0.67 -32.58 30.63
C GLU A 196 -1.19 -34.01 30.74
N ARG A 197 -2.38 -34.26 30.17
CA ARG A 197 -3.03 -35.58 30.22
C ARG A 197 -2.42 -36.58 29.24
N ALA A 198 -2.08 -36.16 28.03
CA ALA A 198 -1.65 -37.03 26.93
C ALA A 198 -0.16 -37.38 27.01
N VAL A 199 0.68 -36.37 27.29
CA VAL A 199 2.13 -36.45 27.16
C VAL A 199 2.81 -36.64 28.51
N LEU A 200 2.34 -35.95 29.56
CA LEU A 200 2.84 -36.13 30.93
C LEU A 200 2.09 -37.26 31.68
N LYS A 201 0.92 -37.68 31.18
CA LYS A 201 0.07 -38.73 31.78
C LYS A 201 -0.42 -38.40 33.20
N LEU A 202 -0.59 -37.11 33.49
CA LEU A 202 -1.09 -36.64 34.78
C LEU A 202 -2.63 -36.64 34.82
N PRO A 203 -3.27 -36.88 35.98
CA PRO A 203 -4.71 -36.79 36.11
C PRO A 203 -5.17 -35.33 36.01
N THR A 204 -6.06 -35.03 35.06
CA THR A 204 -6.67 -33.71 34.91
C THR A 204 -8.14 -33.76 35.34
N GLN A 205 -8.59 -32.77 36.13
CA GLN A 205 -10.01 -32.60 36.47
C GLN A 205 -10.78 -31.81 35.40
N GLN A 206 -10.09 -31.28 34.40
CA GLN A 206 -10.64 -30.40 33.38
C GLN A 206 -11.26 -31.22 32.24
N SER A 207 -12.55 -30.99 31.97
CA SER A 207 -13.18 -31.42 30.72
C SER A 207 -12.64 -30.57 29.57
N PHE A 208 -12.11 -31.20 28.52
CA PHE A 208 -11.73 -30.50 27.31
C PHE A 208 -12.99 -30.04 26.57
N ASP A 209 -12.97 -28.80 26.07
CA ASP A 209 -14.05 -28.23 25.26
C ASP A 209 -13.60 -28.11 23.79
N ALA A 210 -14.45 -27.50 22.95
CA ALA A 210 -14.11 -27.26 21.55
C ALA A 210 -12.89 -26.33 21.36
N LYS A 211 -12.45 -25.55 22.36
CA LYS A 211 -11.38 -24.56 22.18
C LYS A 211 -10.00 -25.18 22.00
N VAL A 212 -9.84 -26.48 22.24
CA VAL A 212 -8.58 -27.18 21.98
C VAL A 212 -8.13 -27.05 20.52
N ASP A 213 -9.09 -27.03 19.59
CA ASP A 213 -8.84 -26.76 18.16
C ASP A 213 -8.35 -25.33 17.91
N LEU A 214 -8.80 -24.33 18.70
CA LEU A 214 -8.34 -22.94 18.58
C LEU A 214 -6.86 -22.79 18.96
N TRP A 215 -6.40 -23.50 19.98
CA TRP A 215 -4.97 -23.53 20.34
C TRP A 215 -4.13 -24.16 19.21
N SER A 216 -4.54 -25.34 18.74
CA SER A 216 -3.86 -26.03 17.64
C SER A 216 -3.83 -25.20 16.35
N LEU A 217 -4.90 -24.43 16.10
CA LEU A 217 -4.99 -23.46 15.01
C LEU A 217 -4.03 -22.27 15.21
N GLY A 218 -3.93 -21.72 16.42
CA GLY A 218 -2.96 -20.66 16.76
C GLY A 218 -1.51 -21.07 16.56
N VAL A 219 -1.13 -22.27 17.02
CA VAL A 219 0.20 -22.85 16.78
C VAL A 219 0.43 -23.08 15.28
N THR A 220 -0.58 -23.57 14.56
CA THR A 220 -0.52 -23.78 13.10
C THR A 220 -0.30 -22.47 12.34
N PHE A 221 -1.05 -21.42 12.66
CA PHE A 221 -0.90 -20.11 12.02
C PHE A 221 0.44 -19.44 12.38
N TYR A 222 0.94 -19.57 13.61
CA TYR A 222 2.29 -19.11 13.94
C TYR A 222 3.34 -19.85 13.09
N HIS A 223 3.20 -21.17 12.95
CA HIS A 223 4.12 -22.00 12.15
C HIS A 223 4.10 -21.60 10.67
N THR A 224 2.93 -21.27 10.09
CA THR A 224 2.87 -20.81 8.70
C THR A 224 3.38 -19.38 8.51
N ALA A 225 3.22 -18.50 9.50
CA ALA A 225 3.75 -17.14 9.46
C ALA A 225 5.28 -17.04 9.60
N THR A 226 5.93 -18.05 10.20
CA THR A 226 7.35 -17.99 10.59
C THR A 226 8.21 -19.15 10.11
N GLY A 227 7.60 -20.25 9.64
CA GLY A 227 8.29 -21.50 9.31
C GLY A 227 8.83 -22.25 10.53
N GLN A 228 8.51 -21.80 11.75
CA GLN A 228 9.02 -22.35 13.00
C GLN A 228 7.90 -22.52 14.04
N LEU A 229 8.04 -23.46 14.98
CA LEU A 229 7.08 -23.61 16.08
C LEU A 229 7.18 -22.44 17.08
N PRO A 230 6.07 -21.99 17.71
CA PRO A 230 6.08 -20.90 18.68
C PRO A 230 6.77 -21.24 20.00
N PHE A 231 6.69 -22.50 20.44
CA PHE A 231 7.17 -22.95 21.74
C PHE A 231 8.24 -24.01 21.54
N GLN A 232 9.46 -23.70 21.98
CA GLN A 232 10.65 -24.52 21.68
C GLN A 232 11.52 -24.68 22.94
N PRO A 233 11.39 -25.79 23.70
CA PRO A 233 12.33 -26.10 24.77
C PRO A 233 13.69 -26.53 24.21
N PHE A 234 14.76 -26.32 24.98
CA PHE A 234 16.06 -26.88 24.59
C PHE A 234 16.01 -28.41 24.62
N GLY A 235 16.60 -29.04 23.59
CA GLY A 235 16.49 -30.48 23.33
C GLY A 235 15.24 -30.90 22.54
N GLY A 236 14.30 -29.99 22.30
CA GLY A 236 13.07 -30.27 21.53
C GLY A 236 12.12 -31.23 22.25
N ARG A 237 11.44 -32.10 21.49
CA ARG A 237 10.36 -32.99 21.98
C ARG A 237 10.73 -33.86 23.20
N SER A 238 12.01 -34.16 23.40
CA SER A 238 12.46 -34.94 24.57
C SER A 238 12.19 -34.22 25.90
N ASN A 239 12.23 -32.89 25.90
CA ASN A 239 12.11 -32.04 27.09
C ASN A 239 10.64 -31.67 27.39
N ARG A 240 9.82 -32.70 27.60
CA ARG A 240 8.36 -32.60 27.75
C ARG A 240 7.93 -31.73 28.95
N LEU A 241 8.69 -31.74 30.04
CA LEU A 241 8.41 -30.91 31.21
C LEU A 241 8.63 -29.42 30.92
N LYS A 242 9.73 -29.05 30.26
CA LYS A 242 9.98 -27.66 29.87
C LYS A 242 9.02 -27.18 28.79
N MET A 243 8.59 -28.05 27.88
CA MET A 243 7.50 -27.73 26.94
C MET A 243 6.22 -27.35 27.70
N PHE A 244 5.81 -28.18 28.67
CA PHE A 244 4.62 -27.91 29.48
C PHE A 244 4.74 -26.60 30.28
N GLU A 245 5.91 -26.34 30.88
CA GLU A 245 6.23 -25.06 31.54
C GLU A 245 6.08 -23.87 30.58
N ILE A 246 6.63 -23.95 29.36
CA ILE A 246 6.54 -22.89 28.35
C ILE A 246 5.08 -22.59 27.98
N ILE A 247 4.26 -23.60 27.72
CA ILE A 247 2.89 -23.39 27.24
C ILE A 247 1.89 -23.02 28.35
N THR A 248 2.23 -23.25 29.62
CA THR A 248 1.37 -22.91 30.77
C THR A 248 1.76 -21.60 31.47
N GLN A 249 3.05 -21.29 31.59
CA GLN A 249 3.52 -20.12 32.35
C GLN A 249 3.66 -18.85 31.53
N LYS A 250 3.45 -18.91 30.21
CA LYS A 250 3.52 -17.73 29.35
C LYS A 250 2.45 -16.70 29.73
N GLU A 251 2.82 -15.43 29.70
CA GLU A 251 1.88 -14.34 29.98
C GLU A 251 0.85 -14.16 28.85
N SER A 252 -0.32 -13.60 29.17
CA SER A 252 -1.29 -13.15 28.17
C SER A 252 -0.64 -12.17 27.18
N GLY A 253 -0.88 -12.38 25.89
CA GLY A 253 -0.26 -11.62 24.80
C GLY A 253 1.13 -12.09 24.35
N VAL A 254 1.75 -13.09 25.01
CA VAL A 254 2.98 -13.73 24.52
C VAL A 254 2.63 -14.80 23.49
N ILE A 255 3.26 -14.73 22.32
CA ILE A 255 2.98 -15.62 21.16
C ILE A 255 4.09 -16.64 20.89
N SER A 256 5.29 -16.46 21.45
CA SER A 256 6.36 -17.48 21.38
C SER A 256 7.27 -17.47 22.61
N GLY A 257 7.89 -18.62 22.86
CA GLY A 257 8.79 -18.88 23.97
C GLY A 257 9.87 -19.90 23.56
N VAL A 258 11.11 -19.46 23.44
CA VAL A 258 12.23 -20.27 22.92
C VAL A 258 13.36 -20.36 23.95
N GLN A 259 13.85 -21.57 24.22
CA GLN A 259 14.99 -21.81 25.10
C GLN A 259 16.21 -22.24 24.27
N ASN A 260 17.21 -21.37 24.15
CA ASN A 260 18.33 -21.54 23.22
C ASN A 260 19.42 -22.51 23.70
N PHE A 261 19.55 -22.74 25.00
CA PHE A 261 20.56 -23.61 25.61
C PHE A 261 20.03 -24.31 26.86
N GLU A 262 20.69 -25.40 27.27
CA GLU A 262 20.25 -26.23 28.38
C GLU A 262 20.13 -25.44 29.69
N ASN A 263 18.99 -25.56 30.37
CA ASN A 263 18.65 -24.82 31.59
C ASN A 263 18.71 -23.28 31.47
N GLY A 264 18.81 -22.73 30.25
CA GLY A 264 18.76 -21.30 29.99
C GLY A 264 17.37 -20.68 30.20
N PRO A 265 17.27 -19.34 30.26
CA PRO A 265 16.00 -18.65 30.34
C PRO A 265 15.18 -18.83 29.06
N ILE A 266 13.85 -18.81 29.19
CA ILE A 266 12.93 -18.81 28.06
C ILE A 266 12.86 -17.38 27.50
N GLN A 267 13.15 -17.23 26.20
CA GLN A 267 13.00 -15.96 25.48
C GLN A 267 11.55 -15.83 25.01
N TRP A 268 10.77 -15.07 25.78
CA TRP A 268 9.39 -14.72 25.46
C TRP A 268 9.32 -13.60 24.42
N LYS A 269 8.46 -13.74 23.40
CA LYS A 269 8.17 -12.67 22.43
C LYS A 269 6.67 -12.47 22.24
N ARG A 270 6.30 -11.20 22.05
CA ARG A 270 4.95 -10.70 21.78
C ARG A 270 4.76 -10.31 20.31
N ASP A 271 5.80 -10.46 19.49
CA ASP A 271 5.88 -10.09 18.08
C ASP A 271 6.49 -11.24 17.27
N LEU A 272 6.22 -11.27 15.96
CA LEU A 272 6.79 -12.22 15.01
C LEU A 272 8.26 -11.86 14.71
N PRO A 273 9.12 -12.84 14.37
CA PRO A 273 10.51 -12.57 14.02
C PRO A 273 10.63 -11.69 12.77
N GLU A 274 11.68 -10.87 12.69
CA GLU A 274 11.97 -10.02 11.51
C GLU A 274 12.15 -10.81 10.20
N THR A 275 12.51 -12.10 10.30
CA THR A 275 12.64 -13.03 9.18
C THR A 275 11.29 -13.45 8.58
N SER A 276 10.19 -13.26 9.32
CA SER A 276 8.83 -13.49 8.82
C SER A 276 8.53 -12.53 7.66
N PRO A 277 8.07 -13.04 6.51
CA PRO A 277 7.80 -12.24 5.32
C PRO A 277 6.52 -11.39 5.42
N LEU A 278 5.75 -11.50 6.51
CA LEU A 278 4.54 -10.69 6.70
C LEU A 278 4.90 -9.21 6.93
N SER A 279 4.14 -8.32 6.30
CA SER A 279 4.21 -6.87 6.44
C SER A 279 3.86 -6.40 7.85
N SER A 280 4.28 -5.18 8.20
CA SER A 280 3.93 -4.52 9.47
C SER A 280 2.41 -4.37 9.65
N GLY A 281 1.69 -3.98 8.59
CA GLY A 281 0.23 -3.87 8.60
C GLY A 281 -0.48 -5.20 8.80
N LEU A 282 -0.04 -6.29 8.17
CA LEU A 282 -0.65 -7.61 8.46
C LEU A 282 -0.27 -8.12 9.84
N LYS A 283 0.97 -7.88 10.30
CA LYS A 283 1.43 -8.23 11.66
C LYS A 283 0.54 -7.60 12.73
N SER A 284 0.17 -6.32 12.60
CA SER A 284 -0.68 -5.62 13.58
C SER A 284 -2.07 -6.26 13.73
N ILE A 285 -2.59 -6.88 12.67
CA ILE A 285 -3.89 -7.60 12.68
C ILE A 285 -3.72 -9.04 13.20
N VAL A 286 -2.68 -9.75 12.76
CA VAL A 286 -2.51 -11.20 13.01
C VAL A 286 -1.95 -11.50 14.40
N ILE A 287 -1.08 -10.65 14.96
CA ILE A 287 -0.47 -10.89 16.28
C ILE A 287 -1.52 -10.96 17.40
N PRO A 288 -2.52 -10.05 17.49
CA PRO A 288 -3.65 -10.20 18.42
C PRO A 288 -4.44 -11.50 18.25
N VAL A 289 -4.63 -11.97 17.01
CA VAL A 289 -5.31 -13.24 16.72
C VAL A 289 -4.48 -14.42 17.27
N LEU A 290 -3.18 -14.46 17.00
CA LEU A 290 -2.27 -15.48 17.51
C LEU A 290 -2.21 -15.50 19.05
N ALA A 291 -2.16 -14.32 19.68
CA ALA A 291 -2.19 -14.18 21.13
C ALA A 291 -3.48 -14.71 21.75
N GLY A 292 -4.65 -14.37 21.18
CA GLY A 292 -5.94 -14.83 21.66
C GLY A 292 -6.23 -16.31 21.39
N LEU A 293 -5.71 -16.87 20.31
CA LEU A 293 -5.79 -18.31 20.00
C LEU A 293 -4.89 -19.15 20.90
N MET A 294 -3.70 -18.66 21.23
CA MET A 294 -2.76 -19.33 22.13
C MET A 294 -2.84 -18.81 23.57
N GLU A 295 -4.01 -18.44 24.07
CA GLU A 295 -4.18 -17.98 25.45
C GLU A 295 -4.45 -19.18 26.38
N PRO A 296 -3.58 -19.48 27.38
CA PRO A 296 -3.77 -20.61 28.28
C PRO A 296 -4.92 -20.43 29.28
N ASP A 297 -5.39 -19.20 29.54
CA ASP A 297 -6.50 -18.91 30.45
C ASP A 297 -7.87 -18.99 29.73
N PRO A 298 -8.70 -20.03 29.92
CA PRO A 298 -9.87 -20.29 29.07
C PRO A 298 -10.93 -19.18 28.98
N PRO A 299 -11.16 -18.33 30.01
CA PRO A 299 -12.05 -17.16 29.90
C PRO A 299 -11.48 -16.01 29.06
N LYS A 300 -10.15 -15.89 28.92
CA LYS A 300 -9.48 -14.87 28.10
C LYS A 300 -9.27 -15.32 26.65
N MET A 301 -9.25 -16.63 26.43
CA MET A 301 -9.09 -17.22 25.10
C MET A 301 -10.17 -16.75 24.12
N VAL A 302 -9.76 -16.45 22.89
CA VAL A 302 -10.66 -15.94 21.85
C VAL A 302 -11.79 -16.95 21.55
N SER A 303 -12.99 -16.46 21.26
CA SER A 303 -14.09 -17.33 20.81
C SER A 303 -14.02 -17.59 19.30
N TYR A 304 -14.63 -18.69 18.85
CA TYR A 304 -14.80 -19.00 17.43
C TYR A 304 -15.44 -17.86 16.64
N GLU A 305 -16.49 -17.26 17.19
CA GLU A 305 -17.27 -16.18 16.57
C GLU A 305 -16.43 -14.91 16.41
N SER A 306 -15.52 -14.64 17.34
CA SER A 306 -14.55 -13.56 17.24
C SER A 306 -13.42 -13.88 16.25
N LEU A 307 -12.91 -15.11 16.22
CA LEU A 307 -11.95 -15.55 15.19
C LEU A 307 -12.52 -15.37 13.79
N PHE A 308 -13.70 -15.93 13.52
CA PHE A 308 -14.32 -15.87 12.19
C PHE A 308 -14.61 -14.42 11.78
N ARG A 309 -15.02 -13.55 12.71
CA ARG A 309 -15.18 -12.12 12.45
C ARG A 309 -13.85 -11.45 12.08
N MET A 310 -12.77 -11.68 12.83
CA MET A 310 -11.47 -11.08 12.54
C MET A 310 -10.90 -11.53 11.18
N VAL A 311 -10.99 -12.83 10.88
CA VAL A 311 -10.53 -13.38 9.59
C VAL A 311 -11.38 -12.86 8.43
N LYS A 312 -12.71 -12.80 8.60
CA LYS A 312 -13.61 -12.21 7.59
C LYS A 312 -13.28 -10.74 7.35
N ASN A 313 -13.18 -9.93 8.39
CA ASN A 313 -12.86 -8.50 8.27
C ASN A 313 -11.53 -8.28 7.55
N LEU A 314 -10.49 -9.08 7.85
CA LEU A 314 -9.21 -9.03 7.12
C LEU A 314 -9.38 -9.36 5.63
N CYS A 315 -10.22 -10.34 5.29
CA CYS A 315 -10.48 -10.73 3.89
C CYS A 315 -11.34 -9.72 3.11
N GLU A 316 -12.01 -8.79 3.78
CA GLU A 316 -12.83 -7.72 3.17
C GLU A 316 -12.08 -6.38 3.02
N LYS A 317 -10.87 -6.28 3.59
CA LYS A 317 -10.01 -5.10 3.51
C LYS A 317 -9.28 -5.00 2.16
N ILE A 318 -9.14 -3.77 1.67
CA ILE A 318 -8.31 -3.43 0.51
C ILE A 318 -6.87 -3.27 1.00
N ASN A 319 -5.93 -3.98 0.37
CA ASN A 319 -4.50 -3.83 0.61
C ASN A 319 -3.95 -2.72 -0.31
N ILE A 320 -3.27 -1.72 0.28
CA ILE A 320 -2.61 -0.62 -0.43
C ILE A 320 -1.12 -0.65 -0.10
N SER A 321 -0.28 -0.72 -1.14
CA SER A 321 1.18 -0.65 -0.96
C SER A 321 1.63 0.82 -0.88
N VAL A 322 2.24 1.20 0.24
CA VAL A 322 2.84 2.52 0.48
C VAL A 322 4.33 2.34 0.75
N PHE A 323 5.21 3.00 -0.02
CA PHE A 323 6.64 3.00 0.23
C PHE A 323 7.02 4.19 1.11
N HIS A 324 7.45 3.93 2.34
CA HIS A 324 7.97 4.94 3.24
C HIS A 324 9.38 5.33 2.82
N PHE A 325 9.52 6.51 2.20
CA PHE A 325 10.77 6.90 1.54
C PHE A 325 11.97 6.99 2.50
N SER A 326 11.81 7.70 3.62
CA SER A 326 12.91 7.91 4.57
C SER A 326 13.37 6.65 5.30
N ARG A 327 12.45 5.78 5.72
CA ARG A 327 12.75 4.48 6.33
C ARG A 327 13.20 3.43 5.31
N CYS A 328 12.93 3.65 4.02
CA CYS A 328 13.18 2.71 2.93
C CYS A 328 12.46 1.37 3.18
N GLU A 329 11.14 1.45 3.33
CA GLU A 329 10.31 0.34 3.81
C GLU A 329 9.00 0.24 3.02
N ASP A 330 8.63 -0.99 2.61
CA ASP A 330 7.31 -1.30 2.06
C ASP A 330 6.30 -1.49 3.19
N LEU A 331 5.27 -0.64 3.23
CA LEU A 331 4.10 -0.77 4.10
C LEU A 331 2.93 -1.31 3.27
N ASN A 332 2.19 -2.26 3.83
CA ASN A 332 0.92 -2.73 3.28
C ASN A 332 -0.19 -2.30 4.22
N ILE A 333 -1.03 -1.37 3.77
CA ILE A 333 -2.13 -0.80 4.57
C ILE A 333 -3.39 -1.59 4.27
N TYR A 334 -3.98 -2.21 5.29
CA TYR A 334 -5.21 -3.01 5.17
C TYR A 334 -6.42 -2.18 5.60
N ALA A 335 -6.92 -1.36 4.68
CA ALA A 335 -7.98 -0.38 4.93
C ALA A 335 -9.37 -0.90 4.48
N ASP A 336 -10.44 -0.36 5.06
CA ASP A 336 -11.80 -0.77 4.70
C ASP A 336 -12.20 -0.18 3.33
N ALA A 337 -13.08 -0.88 2.60
CA ALA A 337 -13.53 -0.43 1.27
C ALA A 337 -14.21 0.95 1.26
N SER A 338 -14.73 1.40 2.41
CA SER A 338 -15.34 2.71 2.66
C SER A 338 -14.38 3.76 3.24
N THR A 339 -13.09 3.48 3.38
CA THR A 339 -12.11 4.47 3.85
C THR A 339 -11.97 5.60 2.81
N SER A 340 -11.94 6.85 3.25
CA SER A 340 -11.66 8.04 2.42
C SER A 340 -10.17 8.36 2.38
N LEU A 341 -9.75 9.36 1.60
CA LEU A 341 -8.35 9.81 1.58
C LEU A 341 -7.82 10.18 2.98
N ALA A 342 -8.60 10.93 3.76
CA ALA A 342 -8.23 11.30 5.13
C ALA A 342 -8.10 10.06 6.03
N GLY A 343 -9.02 9.10 5.94
CA GLY A 343 -8.92 7.85 6.69
C GLY A 343 -7.72 6.99 6.27
N LEU A 344 -7.31 7.03 5.00
CA LEU A 344 -6.07 6.38 4.54
C LEU A 344 -4.84 7.05 5.17
N GLN A 345 -4.82 8.38 5.27
CA GLN A 345 -3.73 9.11 5.94
C GLN A 345 -3.67 8.78 7.44
N ASP A 346 -4.81 8.60 8.11
CA ASP A 346 -4.86 8.15 9.51
C ASP A 346 -4.35 6.70 9.68
N GLU A 347 -4.72 5.77 8.79
CA GLU A 347 -4.19 4.39 8.80
C GLU A 347 -2.67 4.35 8.53
N ILE A 348 -2.16 5.23 7.65
CA ILE A 348 -0.72 5.42 7.45
C ILE A 348 -0.07 6.01 8.72
N ALA A 349 -0.70 6.98 9.38
CA ALA A 349 -0.20 7.58 10.62
C ALA A 349 -0.22 6.59 11.80
N ALA A 350 -1.12 5.60 11.80
CA ALA A 350 -1.14 4.55 12.82
C ALA A 350 0.02 3.54 12.69
N LEU A 351 0.59 3.40 11.48
CA LEU A 351 1.70 2.47 11.17
C LEU A 351 3.05 3.18 11.00
N THR A 352 3.10 4.51 11.10
CA THR A 352 4.30 5.32 10.91
C THR A 352 4.46 6.38 11.99
N ASP A 353 5.59 7.07 11.99
CA ASP A 353 5.88 8.24 12.82
C ASP A 353 5.43 9.58 12.17
N ILE A 354 4.69 9.52 11.04
CA ILE A 354 4.27 10.70 10.26
C ILE A 354 2.76 10.95 10.42
N ALA A 355 2.40 11.99 11.17
CA ALA A 355 1.02 12.45 11.34
C ALA A 355 0.38 12.84 9.99
N ALA A 356 -0.92 12.58 9.81
CA ALA A 356 -1.66 12.78 8.55
C ALA A 356 -1.36 14.12 7.84
N ARG A 357 -1.40 15.23 8.58
CA ARG A 357 -1.12 16.60 8.08
C ARG A 357 0.31 16.80 7.54
N ASP A 358 1.25 15.97 7.95
CA ASP A 358 2.68 16.09 7.65
C ASP A 358 3.10 15.12 6.52
N GLN A 359 2.18 14.26 6.06
CA GLN A 359 2.36 13.34 4.94
C GLN A 359 2.28 14.07 3.59
N ILE A 360 3.10 13.61 2.64
CA ILE A 360 3.03 13.96 1.23
C ILE A 360 2.98 12.63 0.47
N LEU A 361 1.83 12.34 -0.15
CA LEU A 361 1.56 11.08 -0.85
C LEU A 361 1.66 11.30 -2.36
N LEU A 362 2.64 10.67 -3.01
CA LEU A 362 2.89 10.84 -4.44
C LEU A 362 2.65 9.55 -5.24
N VAL A 363 2.02 9.69 -6.41
CA VAL A 363 1.93 8.62 -7.42
C VAL A 363 2.31 9.21 -8.78
N GLY A 364 3.28 8.60 -9.47
CA GLY A 364 3.69 9.02 -10.82
C GLY A 364 4.22 10.47 -10.93
N GLY A 365 4.57 11.12 -9.82
CA GLY A 365 4.98 12.54 -9.79
C GLY A 365 3.85 13.55 -9.60
N LYS A 366 2.64 13.10 -9.25
CA LYS A 366 1.51 13.93 -8.82
C LYS A 366 1.15 13.67 -7.35
N GLY A 367 0.49 14.62 -6.71
CA GLY A 367 -0.16 14.40 -5.41
C GLY A 367 -1.30 13.38 -5.53
N LEU A 368 -1.53 12.55 -4.52
CA LEU A 368 -2.63 11.60 -4.52
C LEU A 368 -4.00 12.32 -4.59
N GLU A 369 -4.08 13.47 -3.92
CA GLU A 369 -5.19 14.44 -3.95
C GLU A 369 -5.41 15.11 -5.32
N GLU A 370 -4.43 15.06 -6.23
CA GLU A 370 -4.56 15.55 -7.61
C GLU A 370 -5.07 14.46 -8.58
N ILE A 371 -5.14 13.20 -8.10
CA ILE A 371 -5.58 12.03 -8.89
C ILE A 371 -6.96 11.55 -8.44
N VAL A 372 -7.25 11.63 -7.14
CA VAL A 372 -8.48 11.10 -6.54
C VAL A 372 -9.18 12.19 -5.74
N ASP A 373 -10.49 12.33 -5.97
CA ASP A 373 -11.37 13.20 -5.18
C ASP A 373 -11.28 12.79 -3.69
N PRO A 374 -10.94 13.71 -2.75
CA PRO A 374 -10.84 13.41 -1.32
C PRO A 374 -12.12 12.85 -0.68
N SER A 375 -13.28 13.04 -1.31
CA SER A 375 -14.58 12.51 -0.88
C SER A 375 -14.86 11.08 -1.38
N CYS A 376 -14.11 10.58 -2.36
CA CYS A 376 -14.23 9.20 -2.84
C CYS A 376 -13.70 8.18 -1.82
N HIS A 377 -14.24 6.96 -1.89
CA HIS A 377 -13.83 5.85 -1.04
C HIS A 377 -12.84 4.91 -1.77
N LEU A 378 -12.00 4.18 -1.05
CA LEU A 378 -10.98 3.28 -1.62
C LEU A 378 -11.51 2.28 -2.65
N LYS A 379 -12.74 1.78 -2.50
CA LYS A 379 -13.39 0.89 -3.48
C LYS A 379 -13.54 1.50 -4.88
N ASP A 380 -13.61 2.83 -4.95
CA ASP A 380 -13.83 3.62 -6.16
C ASP A 380 -12.49 4.12 -6.77
N TYR A 381 -11.36 3.85 -6.09
CA TYR A 381 -10.03 4.21 -6.59
C TYR A 381 -9.67 3.34 -7.81
N PRO A 382 -9.03 3.92 -8.85
CA PRO A 382 -8.52 3.15 -9.97
C PRO A 382 -7.59 2.01 -9.52
N VAL A 383 -7.86 0.78 -9.99
CA VAL A 383 -7.16 -0.44 -9.55
C VAL A 383 -5.63 -0.35 -9.67
N HIS A 384 -5.11 0.39 -10.65
CA HIS A 384 -3.67 0.58 -10.80
C HIS A 384 -3.04 1.37 -9.63
N LEU A 385 -3.75 2.32 -9.00
CA LEU A 385 -3.28 3.03 -7.80
C LEU A 385 -3.20 2.15 -6.56
N LEU A 386 -3.90 1.01 -6.56
CA LEU A 386 -3.82 0.00 -5.49
C LEU A 386 -2.66 -0.99 -5.73
N GLN A 387 -2.15 -1.06 -6.97
CA GLN A 387 -1.08 -1.97 -7.39
C GLN A 387 0.30 -1.28 -7.47
N ASP A 388 0.34 -0.03 -7.94
CA ASP A 388 1.53 0.82 -7.90
C ASP A 388 1.77 1.36 -6.49
N SER A 389 3.00 1.26 -5.99
CA SER A 389 3.30 1.72 -4.62
C SER A 389 3.24 3.24 -4.52
N ILE A 390 2.32 3.75 -3.69
CA ILE A 390 2.22 5.17 -3.32
C ILE A 390 3.49 5.55 -2.55
N TYR A 391 4.11 6.68 -2.86
CA TYR A 391 5.30 7.15 -2.15
C TYR A 391 4.92 8.08 -1.00
N LEU A 392 5.32 7.71 0.22
CA LEU A 392 5.16 8.53 1.41
C LEU A 392 6.45 9.32 1.69
N PHE A 393 6.34 10.64 1.59
CA PHE A 393 7.29 11.62 2.09
C PHE A 393 6.70 12.38 3.29
N GLN A 394 7.55 13.12 4.01
CA GLN A 394 7.17 14.01 5.12
C GLN A 394 7.59 15.45 4.81
N LYS A 395 6.80 16.43 5.29
CA LYS A 395 7.04 17.87 5.09
C LYS A 395 8.40 18.39 5.60
N GLU A 396 9.05 17.66 6.52
CA GLU A 396 10.42 17.91 6.97
C GLU A 396 11.27 16.64 6.87
N MET A 397 12.23 16.59 5.95
CA MET A 397 13.19 15.46 5.86
C MET A 397 14.28 15.60 6.93
N SER A 398 14.74 14.48 7.49
CA SER A 398 15.95 14.43 8.32
C SER A 398 17.05 13.60 7.66
N GLU A 399 18.25 14.17 7.54
CA GLU A 399 19.44 13.44 7.04
C GLU A 399 19.94 12.35 8.00
N THR A 400 19.44 12.28 9.25
CA THR A 400 19.95 11.35 10.26
C THR A 400 19.26 9.99 10.29
N VAL A 401 18.27 9.74 9.42
CA VAL A 401 17.55 8.46 9.39
C VAL A 401 18.50 7.33 8.96
N ARG A 402 18.76 6.38 9.87
CA ARG A 402 19.61 5.22 9.61
C ARG A 402 18.75 4.03 9.21
N LEU A 403 19.12 3.37 8.12
CA LEU A 403 18.50 2.12 7.70
C LEU A 403 18.72 1.00 8.73
N SER A 404 17.66 0.26 9.05
CA SER A 404 17.75 -0.99 9.80
C SER A 404 18.51 -2.04 8.99
N LYS A 405 19.62 -2.57 9.53
CA LYS A 405 20.36 -3.66 8.87
C LYS A 405 19.71 -5.00 9.22
N PRO A 406 19.33 -5.84 8.24
CA PRO A 406 18.72 -7.13 8.52
C PRO A 406 19.73 -8.06 9.19
N GLU A 407 19.25 -8.89 10.13
CA GLU A 407 20.08 -9.97 10.69
C GLU A 407 20.46 -10.97 9.60
N ILE A 408 21.75 -11.08 9.28
CA ILE A 408 22.26 -11.97 8.25
C ILE A 408 22.47 -13.37 8.85
N PRO A 409 21.78 -14.41 8.37
CA PRO A 409 21.93 -15.75 8.93
C PRO A 409 23.35 -16.29 8.75
N ILE A 410 23.91 -16.87 9.81
CA ILE A 410 25.19 -17.59 9.77
C ILE A 410 24.96 -18.91 9.04
N PHE A 411 25.71 -19.22 7.99
CA PHE A 411 25.64 -20.54 7.36
C PHE A 411 26.35 -21.58 8.25
N PRO A 412 25.74 -22.74 8.53
CA PRO A 412 26.40 -23.78 9.31
C PRO A 412 27.59 -24.36 8.52
N GLU A 413 28.54 -24.97 9.23
CA GLU A 413 29.71 -25.62 8.65
C GLU A 413 29.59 -27.15 8.74
N PHE A 414 30.23 -27.84 7.80
CA PHE A 414 30.29 -29.29 7.76
C PHE A 414 31.34 -29.84 8.73
N SER A 415 31.01 -30.91 9.44
CA SER A 415 31.95 -31.62 10.32
C SER A 415 33.08 -32.28 9.52
N VAL A 416 34.26 -32.38 10.13
CA VAL A 416 35.39 -33.14 9.57
C VAL A 416 35.01 -34.62 9.38
N SER A 417 34.20 -35.17 10.30
CA SER A 417 33.57 -36.48 10.13
C SER A 417 32.56 -36.48 8.99
N PHE A 418 32.59 -37.54 8.19
CA PHE A 418 31.62 -37.82 7.14
C PHE A 418 30.38 -38.49 7.76
N ASP A 419 29.25 -37.78 7.80
CA ASP A 419 27.94 -38.34 8.14
C ASP A 419 26.90 -37.77 7.18
N MET A 420 26.39 -38.62 6.30
CA MET A 420 25.40 -38.27 5.29
C MET A 420 24.05 -37.82 5.88
N ASP A 421 23.69 -38.29 7.08
CA ASP A 421 22.47 -37.86 7.75
C ASP A 421 22.62 -36.43 8.27
N SER A 422 23.79 -36.08 8.83
CA SER A 422 24.14 -34.71 9.20
C SER A 422 24.30 -33.81 7.97
N ASP A 423 25.07 -34.24 6.97
CA ASP A 423 25.34 -33.46 5.77
C ASP A 423 24.05 -33.07 5.03
N ALA A 424 23.08 -33.98 4.92
CA ALA A 424 21.76 -33.67 4.35
C ALA A 424 20.96 -32.64 5.19
N ARG A 425 21.04 -32.68 6.53
CA ARG A 425 20.41 -31.67 7.41
C ARG A 425 21.10 -30.31 7.28
N LEU A 426 22.43 -30.29 7.27
CA LEU A 426 23.24 -29.08 7.15
C LEU A 426 23.03 -28.42 5.79
N ALA A 427 23.03 -29.18 4.70
CA ALA A 427 22.76 -28.66 3.35
C ALA A 427 21.32 -28.16 3.17
N HIS A 428 20.33 -28.74 3.87
CA HIS A 428 18.96 -28.19 3.93
C HIS A 428 18.93 -26.85 4.70
N SER A 429 19.57 -26.77 5.86
CA SER A 429 19.72 -25.51 6.62
C SER A 429 20.47 -24.44 5.81
N CYS A 430 21.52 -24.80 5.06
CA CYS A 430 22.20 -23.87 4.15
C CYS A 430 21.27 -23.39 3.03
N ALA A 431 20.47 -24.27 2.43
CA ALA A 431 19.49 -23.87 1.44
C ALA A 431 18.44 -22.91 2.01
N ALA A 432 17.92 -23.19 3.21
CA ALA A 432 16.94 -22.31 3.88
C ALA A 432 17.51 -20.92 4.17
N ARG A 433 18.72 -20.85 4.74
CA ARG A 433 19.43 -19.58 5.01
C ARG A 433 19.77 -18.84 3.72
N GLY A 434 20.11 -19.58 2.65
CA GLY A 434 20.33 -19.04 1.31
C GLY A 434 19.08 -18.40 0.70
N GLU A 435 17.92 -19.02 0.86
CA GLU A 435 16.63 -18.46 0.40
C GLU A 435 16.29 -17.14 1.10
N LEU A 436 16.56 -17.02 2.41
CA LEU A 436 16.42 -15.75 3.14
C LEU A 436 17.40 -14.68 2.64
N VAL A 437 18.67 -15.02 2.43
CA VAL A 437 19.67 -14.08 1.87
C VAL A 437 19.27 -13.64 0.45
N LYS A 438 18.76 -14.55 -0.39
CA LYS A 438 18.23 -14.24 -1.72
C LYS A 438 17.08 -13.23 -1.64
N ARG A 439 16.11 -13.45 -0.74
CA ARG A 439 14.98 -12.54 -0.46
C ARG A 439 15.47 -11.15 -0.02
N TYR A 440 16.52 -11.07 0.79
CA TYR A 440 17.13 -9.78 1.18
C TYR A 440 17.86 -9.07 0.02
N VAL A 441 18.53 -9.80 -0.87
CA VAL A 441 19.15 -9.23 -2.09
C VAL A 441 18.08 -8.68 -3.04
N GLU A 442 16.97 -9.41 -3.20
CA GLU A 442 15.81 -8.99 -4.00
C GLU A 442 15.17 -7.72 -3.44
N ARG A 443 14.83 -7.71 -2.14
CA ARG A 443 14.28 -6.54 -1.44
C ARG A 443 15.21 -5.33 -1.54
N ASN A 444 16.51 -5.52 -1.31
CA ASN A 444 17.51 -4.45 -1.45
C ASN A 444 17.53 -3.88 -2.88
N THR A 445 17.49 -4.75 -3.90
CA THR A 445 17.46 -4.33 -5.32
C THR A 445 16.21 -3.49 -5.62
N ARG A 446 15.02 -3.97 -5.22
CA ARG A 446 13.74 -3.25 -5.35
C ARG A 446 13.76 -1.90 -4.62
N TYR A 447 14.35 -1.85 -3.44
CA TYR A 447 14.46 -0.62 -2.64
C TYR A 447 15.36 0.42 -3.29
N GLN A 448 16.46 0.02 -3.97
CA GLN A 448 17.27 0.97 -4.75
C GLN A 448 16.47 1.55 -5.92
N GLU A 449 15.70 0.73 -6.63
CA GLU A 449 14.80 1.19 -7.71
C GLU A 449 13.75 2.16 -7.18
N LYS A 450 13.04 1.80 -6.09
CA LYS A 450 12.04 2.66 -5.44
C LYS A 450 12.63 3.99 -4.96
N LEU A 451 13.81 4.01 -4.34
CA LEU A 451 14.46 5.25 -3.97
C LEU A 451 14.73 6.15 -5.19
N THR A 452 15.26 5.59 -6.28
CA THR A 452 15.52 6.35 -7.52
C THR A 452 14.24 6.85 -8.22
N SER A 453 13.17 6.05 -8.23
CA SER A 453 11.89 6.44 -8.81
C SER A 453 11.17 7.47 -7.95
N GLY A 454 11.14 7.28 -6.62
CA GLY A 454 10.54 8.21 -5.67
C GLY A 454 11.17 9.59 -5.72
N ILE A 455 12.50 9.69 -5.73
CA ILE A 455 13.18 11.00 -5.81
C ILE A 455 13.00 11.68 -7.18
N PHE A 456 12.91 10.89 -8.26
CA PHE A 456 12.50 11.39 -9.57
C PHE A 456 11.06 11.95 -9.54
N TYR A 457 10.10 11.20 -9.01
CA TYR A 457 8.71 11.64 -8.88
C TYR A 457 8.58 12.89 -8.01
N LEU A 458 9.31 13.00 -6.89
CA LEU A 458 9.35 14.21 -6.08
C LEU A 458 9.90 15.40 -6.89
N SER A 459 10.95 15.21 -7.70
CA SER A 459 11.51 16.28 -8.54
C SER A 459 10.53 16.78 -9.62
N VAL A 460 9.73 15.88 -10.19
CA VAL A 460 8.67 16.20 -11.16
C VAL A 460 7.51 16.92 -10.47
N PHE A 461 7.08 16.44 -9.30
CA PHE A 461 6.02 17.05 -8.51
C PHE A 461 6.34 18.50 -8.14
N VAL A 462 7.53 18.75 -7.57
CA VAL A 462 7.93 20.10 -7.11
C VAL A 462 8.12 21.07 -8.29
N GLU A 463 8.63 20.59 -9.43
CA GLU A 463 8.67 21.39 -10.66
C GLU A 463 7.26 21.72 -11.18
N SER A 464 6.37 20.72 -11.28
CA SER A 464 5.00 20.90 -11.76
C SER A 464 4.23 21.93 -10.92
N ARG A 465 4.36 21.86 -9.59
CA ARG A 465 3.79 22.87 -8.67
C ARG A 465 4.38 24.26 -8.92
N LEU A 466 5.70 24.40 -9.07
CA LEU A 466 6.32 25.69 -9.41
C LEU A 466 5.82 26.20 -10.78
N GLY A 467 5.64 25.32 -11.76
CA GLY A 467 5.06 25.62 -13.07
C GLY A 467 3.65 26.18 -12.97
N ASN A 468 2.77 25.56 -12.18
CA ASN A 468 1.41 26.05 -11.94
C ASN A 468 1.39 27.45 -11.30
N THR A 469 2.36 27.76 -10.42
CA THR A 469 2.49 29.13 -9.87
C THR A 469 2.88 30.15 -10.93
N LYS A 470 3.65 29.77 -11.99
CA LYS A 470 3.95 30.66 -13.11
C LYS A 470 2.68 31.01 -13.89
N THR A 471 1.88 30.01 -14.27
CA THR A 471 0.63 30.23 -15.02
C THR A 471 -0.31 31.16 -14.26
N SER A 472 -0.48 30.92 -12.95
CA SER A 472 -1.27 31.78 -12.05
C SER A 472 -0.71 33.20 -11.97
N GLN A 473 0.62 33.35 -11.88
CA GLN A 473 1.30 34.64 -11.81
C GLN A 473 1.16 35.46 -13.10
N ASP A 474 1.38 34.83 -14.26
CA ASP A 474 1.30 35.48 -15.57
C ASP A 474 -0.14 35.98 -15.83
N PHE A 475 -1.15 35.19 -15.44
CA PHE A 475 -2.55 35.61 -15.51
C PHE A 475 -2.88 36.76 -14.53
N MET A 476 -2.38 36.71 -13.28
CA MET A 476 -2.54 37.83 -12.34
C MET A 476 -1.90 39.13 -12.85
N LYS A 477 -0.72 39.06 -13.48
CA LYS A 477 -0.08 40.21 -14.12
C LYS A 477 -0.98 40.82 -15.20
N GLN A 478 -1.54 40.00 -16.08
CA GLN A 478 -2.48 40.49 -17.11
C GLN A 478 -3.67 41.23 -16.48
N LEU A 479 -4.31 40.68 -15.45
CA LEU A 479 -5.40 41.38 -14.75
C LEU A 479 -4.93 42.67 -14.05
N MET A 480 -3.70 42.71 -13.51
CA MET A 480 -3.14 43.94 -12.92
C MET A 480 -2.98 45.05 -13.97
N ASP A 481 -2.58 44.71 -15.18
CA ASP A 481 -2.43 45.66 -16.29
C ASP A 481 -3.79 46.08 -16.85
N GLU A 482 -4.75 45.15 -17.01
CA GLU A 482 -6.15 45.47 -17.35
C GLU A 482 -6.78 46.42 -16.29
N CYS A 483 -6.59 46.15 -15.00
CA CYS A 483 -7.02 47.04 -13.90
C CYS A 483 -6.37 48.43 -13.95
N LYS A 484 -5.07 48.50 -14.26
CA LYS A 484 -4.34 49.76 -14.39
C LYS A 484 -4.92 50.64 -15.49
N ASN A 485 -5.06 50.08 -16.68
CA ASN A 485 -5.63 50.77 -17.83
C ASN A 485 -7.04 51.31 -17.53
N HIS A 486 -7.86 50.54 -16.80
CA HIS A 486 -9.18 50.97 -16.37
C HIS A 486 -9.15 52.16 -15.39
N TYR A 487 -8.34 52.14 -14.32
CA TYR A 487 -8.31 53.29 -13.41
C TYR A 487 -7.62 54.52 -13.99
N GLU A 488 -6.58 54.36 -14.82
CA GLU A 488 -5.91 55.48 -15.49
C GLU A 488 -6.84 56.17 -16.49
N SER A 489 -7.62 55.39 -17.25
CA SER A 489 -8.71 55.91 -18.09
C SER A 489 -9.79 56.61 -17.25
N PHE A 490 -10.20 56.04 -16.12
CA PHE A 490 -11.18 56.65 -15.22
C PHE A 490 -10.72 58.00 -14.66
N PHE A 491 -9.51 58.08 -14.11
CA PHE A 491 -8.97 59.35 -13.62
C PHE A 491 -8.78 60.38 -14.74
N SER A 492 -8.41 59.94 -15.94
CA SER A 492 -8.29 60.84 -17.11
C SER A 492 -9.65 61.44 -17.51
N MET A 493 -10.72 60.63 -17.57
CA MET A 493 -12.08 61.14 -17.80
C MET A 493 -12.52 62.11 -16.70
N VAL A 494 -12.28 61.79 -15.42
CA VAL A 494 -12.60 62.69 -14.28
C VAL A 494 -11.87 64.02 -14.41
N GLN A 495 -10.61 64.02 -14.86
CA GLN A 495 -9.82 65.23 -15.08
C GLN A 495 -10.31 66.06 -16.28
N ILE A 496 -10.78 65.42 -17.36
CA ILE A 496 -11.46 66.10 -18.48
C ILE A 496 -12.76 66.75 -18.00
N ILE A 497 -13.62 66.01 -17.28
CA ILE A 497 -14.88 66.55 -16.71
C ILE A 497 -14.60 67.76 -15.82
N ARG A 498 -13.64 67.64 -14.89
CA ARG A 498 -13.19 68.75 -14.03
C ARG A 498 -12.79 69.97 -14.85
N SER A 499 -12.03 69.78 -15.93
CA SER A 499 -11.52 70.87 -16.76
C SER A 499 -12.66 71.61 -17.48
N VAL A 500 -13.64 70.87 -18.01
CA VAL A 500 -14.87 71.45 -18.59
C VAL A 500 -15.67 72.21 -17.53
N LEU A 501 -15.90 71.64 -16.35
CA LEU A 501 -16.67 72.28 -15.29
C LEU A 501 -16.01 73.56 -14.72
N SER A 502 -14.68 73.62 -14.76
CA SER A 502 -13.91 74.82 -14.40
C SER A 502 -14.15 75.98 -15.36
N VAL A 503 -14.11 75.69 -16.68
CA VAL A 503 -14.43 76.67 -17.74
C VAL A 503 -15.90 77.12 -17.67
N MET A 504 -16.80 76.27 -17.19
CA MET A 504 -18.23 76.58 -17.01
C MET A 504 -18.56 77.38 -15.73
N HIS A 505 -17.56 77.86 -14.96
CA HIS A 505 -17.74 78.67 -13.74
C HIS A 505 -18.72 78.05 -12.70
N LYS A 506 -18.63 76.75 -12.44
CA LYS A 506 -19.41 76.09 -11.38
C LYS A 506 -18.90 76.42 -9.97
N THR A 507 -19.76 76.12 -8.98
CA THR A 507 -19.49 76.16 -7.54
C THR A 507 -18.19 75.43 -7.15
N GLU A 508 -17.39 76.03 -6.26
CA GLU A 508 -16.13 75.44 -5.77
C GLU A 508 -16.31 74.01 -5.25
N GLU A 509 -17.44 73.73 -4.58
CA GLU A 509 -17.83 72.43 -4.05
C GLU A 509 -17.89 71.32 -5.12
N ASP A 510 -18.23 71.65 -6.38
CA ASP A 510 -18.24 70.70 -7.50
C ASP A 510 -16.81 70.30 -7.87
N LEU A 511 -15.94 71.29 -8.03
CA LEU A 511 -14.54 71.11 -8.40
C LEU A 511 -13.76 70.40 -7.28
N GLU A 512 -14.03 70.74 -6.02
CA GLU A 512 -13.42 70.11 -4.85
C GLU A 512 -13.87 68.65 -4.68
N SER A 513 -15.12 68.33 -5.01
CA SER A 513 -15.61 66.94 -4.99
C SER A 513 -14.92 66.04 -6.03
N LEU A 514 -14.58 66.58 -7.21
CA LEU A 514 -13.83 65.86 -8.24
C LEU A 514 -12.33 65.82 -7.92
N ASP A 515 -11.77 66.87 -7.30
CA ASP A 515 -10.42 66.82 -6.73
C ASP A 515 -10.31 65.76 -5.63
N ALA A 516 -11.33 65.56 -4.80
CA ALA A 516 -11.32 64.50 -3.80
C ALA A 516 -11.21 63.09 -4.44
N VAL A 517 -11.83 62.89 -5.61
CA VAL A 517 -11.66 61.66 -6.42
C VAL A 517 -10.26 61.58 -7.01
N LEU A 518 -9.75 62.64 -7.65
CA LEU A 518 -8.41 62.67 -8.25
C LEU A 518 -7.28 62.52 -7.22
N ARG A 519 -7.54 62.92 -5.95
CA ARG A 519 -6.63 62.76 -4.81
C ARG A 519 -6.70 61.37 -4.15
N ASP A 520 -7.58 60.46 -4.57
CA ASP A 520 -7.63 59.09 -4.03
C ASP A 520 -6.42 58.27 -4.50
N SER A 521 -5.34 58.36 -3.72
CA SER A 521 -4.10 57.63 -3.96
C SER A 521 -4.18 56.14 -3.61
N VAL A 522 -5.23 55.68 -2.94
CA VAL A 522 -5.31 54.30 -2.43
C VAL A 522 -5.37 53.28 -3.55
N ILE A 523 -6.06 53.57 -4.66
CA ILE A 523 -6.06 52.69 -5.85
C ILE A 523 -4.63 52.51 -6.35
N ARG A 524 -3.88 53.61 -6.53
CA ARG A 524 -2.49 53.57 -7.01
C ARG A 524 -1.56 52.88 -6.01
N GLN A 525 -1.77 53.07 -4.70
CA GLN A 525 -0.99 52.42 -3.63
C GLN A 525 -1.23 50.91 -3.55
N VAL A 526 -2.50 50.47 -3.63
CA VAL A 526 -2.86 49.05 -3.63
C VAL A 526 -2.36 48.37 -4.91
N HIS A 527 -2.48 49.03 -6.06
CA HIS A 527 -1.94 48.53 -7.33
C HIS A 527 -0.42 48.38 -7.27
N ALA A 528 0.31 49.44 -6.89
CA ALA A 528 1.77 49.40 -6.75
C ALA A 528 2.22 48.28 -5.81
N LYS A 529 1.64 48.19 -4.60
CA LYS A 529 1.96 47.13 -3.62
C LYS A 529 1.74 45.72 -4.16
N ALA A 530 0.68 45.49 -4.94
CA ALA A 530 0.41 44.19 -5.55
C ALA A 530 1.36 43.90 -6.73
N SER A 531 1.72 44.92 -7.51
CA SER A 531 2.69 44.84 -8.60
C SER A 531 4.11 44.52 -8.08
N ASP A 532 4.56 45.23 -7.04
CA ASP A 532 5.83 44.98 -6.36
C ASP A 532 5.89 43.54 -5.83
N ARG A 533 4.80 43.06 -5.22
CA ARG A 533 4.70 41.69 -4.72
C ARG A 533 4.74 40.64 -5.83
N LEU A 534 4.16 40.91 -7.01
CA LEU A 534 4.27 40.04 -8.18
C LEU A 534 5.70 40.00 -8.73
N ALA A 535 6.43 41.11 -8.71
CA ALA A 535 7.84 41.16 -9.12
C ALA A 535 8.75 40.41 -8.13
N GLU A 536 8.53 40.55 -6.82
CA GLU A 536 9.20 39.73 -5.80
C GLU A 536 8.96 38.23 -6.04
N ILE A 537 7.71 37.83 -6.28
CA ILE A 537 7.35 36.42 -6.55
C ILE A 537 8.09 35.90 -7.79
N GLU A 538 8.21 36.70 -8.86
CA GLU A 538 8.92 36.30 -10.08
C GLU A 538 10.39 35.99 -9.81
N HIS A 539 11.09 36.91 -9.14
CA HIS A 539 12.49 36.74 -8.79
C HIS A 539 12.73 35.51 -7.89
N TYR A 540 11.85 35.28 -6.91
CA TYR A 540 11.91 34.08 -6.08
C TYR A 540 11.60 32.80 -6.87
N ARG A 541 10.67 32.84 -7.83
CA ARG A 541 10.30 31.69 -8.68
C ARG A 541 11.46 31.28 -9.59
N GLU A 542 12.18 32.23 -10.18
CA GLU A 542 13.38 31.96 -10.98
C GLU A 542 14.52 31.34 -10.15
N LEU A 543 14.81 31.90 -8.98
CA LEU A 543 15.83 31.36 -8.06
C LEU A 543 15.49 29.94 -7.56
N LEU A 544 14.20 29.62 -7.42
CA LEU A 544 13.76 28.26 -7.09
C LEU A 544 13.90 27.29 -8.26
N LEU A 545 13.58 27.74 -9.49
CA LEU A 545 13.71 26.91 -10.68
C LEU A 545 15.15 26.41 -10.85
N THR A 546 16.15 27.31 -10.75
CA THR A 546 17.57 26.92 -10.81
C THR A 546 17.94 25.86 -9.78
N LYS A 547 17.41 25.94 -8.55
CA LYS A 547 17.69 24.96 -7.48
C LYS A 547 17.00 23.61 -7.72
N ILE A 548 15.82 23.61 -8.34
CA ILE A 548 15.13 22.39 -8.76
C ILE A 548 15.90 21.73 -9.92
N ASP A 549 16.38 22.51 -10.89
CA ASP A 549 17.21 22.03 -12.01
C ASP A 549 18.54 21.43 -11.51
N GLU A 550 19.19 22.07 -10.54
CA GLU A 550 20.36 21.52 -9.85
C GLU A 550 20.01 20.18 -9.17
N ALA A 551 18.93 20.09 -8.40
CA ALA A 551 18.49 18.85 -7.74
C ALA A 551 18.13 17.74 -8.76
N LYS A 552 17.51 18.09 -9.88
CA LYS A 552 17.23 17.19 -11.01
C LYS A 552 18.50 16.69 -11.68
N SER A 553 19.49 17.56 -11.89
CA SER A 553 20.81 17.20 -12.43
C SER A 553 21.57 16.24 -11.50
N HIS A 554 21.30 16.24 -10.20
CA HIS A 554 21.80 15.21 -9.27
C HIS A 554 20.96 13.93 -9.35
N THR A 555 19.64 14.05 -9.45
CA THR A 555 18.70 12.93 -9.58
C THR A 555 19.00 12.04 -10.79
N THR A 556 19.24 12.63 -11.97
CA THR A 556 19.54 11.87 -13.20
C THR A 556 20.88 11.12 -13.18
N LYS A 557 21.75 11.42 -12.21
CA LYS A 557 23.03 10.70 -11.98
C LYS A 557 22.88 9.51 -11.03
N LEU A 558 21.74 9.39 -10.33
CA LEU A 558 21.45 8.24 -9.47
C LEU A 558 21.21 6.99 -10.32
N CYS A 559 21.58 5.83 -9.78
CA CYS A 559 21.40 4.55 -10.46
C CYS A 559 21.26 3.44 -9.42
N ALA A 560 20.26 2.56 -9.60
CA ALA A 560 20.13 1.34 -8.82
C ALA A 560 21.28 0.38 -9.15
N TYR A 561 22.38 0.50 -8.39
CA TYR A 561 23.62 -0.24 -8.60
C TYR A 561 23.39 -1.75 -8.71
N CYS A 562 22.56 -2.33 -7.84
CA CYS A 562 22.32 -3.76 -7.81
C CYS A 562 21.54 -4.30 -9.04
N VAL A 563 20.74 -3.46 -9.70
CA VAL A 563 20.08 -3.78 -10.98
C VAL A 563 21.12 -3.83 -12.09
N LYS A 564 21.93 -2.76 -12.21
CA LYS A 564 23.01 -2.63 -13.20
C LYS A 564 24.04 -3.75 -13.09
N GLU A 565 24.41 -4.10 -11.85
CA GLU A 565 25.38 -5.16 -11.55
C GLU A 565 24.75 -6.57 -11.47
N LYS A 566 23.44 -6.69 -11.72
CA LYS A 566 22.66 -7.94 -11.78
C LYS A 566 22.76 -8.80 -10.51
N CYS A 567 22.80 -8.16 -9.33
CA CYS A 567 22.99 -8.82 -8.03
C CYS A 567 21.95 -9.90 -7.75
N PHE A 568 20.67 -9.64 -8.04
CA PHE A 568 19.61 -10.64 -7.88
C PHE A 568 19.79 -11.86 -8.81
N LYS A 569 20.21 -11.66 -10.07
CA LYS A 569 20.48 -12.80 -10.98
C LYS A 569 21.69 -13.63 -10.51
N LYS A 570 22.71 -12.98 -9.94
CA LYS A 570 23.86 -13.66 -9.30
C LYS A 570 23.40 -14.47 -8.06
N SER A 571 22.55 -13.90 -7.21
CA SER A 571 22.03 -14.61 -6.03
C SER A 571 21.13 -15.80 -6.40
N GLN A 572 20.27 -15.65 -7.42
CA GLN A 572 19.50 -16.77 -8.00
C GLN A 572 20.41 -17.89 -8.52
N HIS A 573 21.52 -17.57 -9.20
CA HIS A 573 22.48 -18.58 -9.67
C HIS A 573 23.09 -19.36 -8.49
N HIS A 574 23.66 -18.70 -7.49
CA HIS A 574 24.22 -19.37 -6.32
C HIS A 574 23.16 -20.20 -5.57
N MET A 575 21.94 -19.67 -5.41
CA MET A 575 20.86 -20.39 -4.76
C MET A 575 20.43 -21.64 -5.54
N SER A 576 20.38 -21.59 -6.87
CA SER A 576 20.07 -22.77 -7.68
C SER A 576 21.11 -23.89 -7.50
N MET A 577 22.40 -23.54 -7.36
CA MET A 577 23.46 -24.49 -7.05
C MET A 577 23.34 -25.07 -5.64
N ILE A 578 23.04 -24.25 -4.62
CA ILE A 578 22.83 -24.70 -3.23
C ILE A 578 21.63 -25.66 -3.17
N SER A 579 20.50 -25.33 -3.79
CA SER A 579 19.31 -26.19 -3.85
C SER A 579 19.57 -27.50 -4.58
N SER A 580 20.39 -27.50 -5.64
CA SER A 580 20.80 -28.70 -6.37
C SER A 580 21.61 -29.65 -5.47
N VAL A 581 22.61 -29.14 -4.75
CA VAL A 581 23.42 -29.95 -3.82
C VAL A 581 22.59 -30.42 -2.62
N SER A 582 21.72 -29.59 -2.06
CA SER A 582 20.79 -29.98 -0.98
C SER A 582 19.86 -31.13 -1.41
N SER A 583 19.30 -31.03 -2.61
CA SER A 583 18.46 -32.08 -3.22
C SER A 583 19.25 -33.35 -3.58
N ARG A 584 20.54 -33.23 -3.87
CA ARG A 584 21.46 -34.35 -4.01
C ARG A 584 21.69 -35.04 -2.68
N PHE A 585 22.08 -34.32 -1.62
CA PHE A 585 22.38 -34.92 -0.31
C PHE A 585 21.15 -35.61 0.30
N ARG A 586 19.95 -35.06 0.08
CA ARG A 586 18.68 -35.73 0.45
C ARG A 586 18.48 -37.07 -0.26
N ARG A 587 18.93 -37.22 -1.51
CA ARG A 587 18.90 -38.51 -2.25
C ARG A 587 20.02 -39.44 -1.80
N ASP A 588 21.24 -38.93 -1.69
CA ASP A 588 22.41 -39.70 -1.27
C ASP A 588 22.14 -40.36 0.11
N LYS A 589 21.58 -39.62 1.07
CA LYS A 589 21.12 -40.12 2.38
C LYS A 589 20.23 -41.38 2.27
N ASN A 590 19.34 -41.45 1.29
CA ASN A 590 18.40 -42.57 1.11
C ASN A 590 19.08 -43.83 0.54
N VAL A 591 20.27 -43.69 -0.06
CA VAL A 591 21.06 -44.79 -0.65
C VAL A 591 22.40 -45.01 0.05
N LYS A 592 22.60 -44.42 1.24
CA LYS A 592 23.86 -44.44 2.00
C LYS A 592 24.48 -45.82 2.24
N THR A 593 23.68 -46.88 2.25
CA THR A 593 24.15 -48.27 2.42
C THR A 593 24.61 -48.94 1.12
N GLN A 594 24.54 -48.23 -0.01
CA GLN A 594 24.80 -48.74 -1.37
C GLN A 594 25.78 -47.87 -2.17
N MET A 595 26.39 -46.85 -1.55
CA MET A 595 27.30 -45.94 -2.24
C MET A 595 28.68 -46.55 -2.49
N ALA A 596 29.28 -46.21 -3.64
CA ALA A 596 30.65 -46.54 -3.93
C ALA A 596 31.61 -45.44 -3.42
N LEU A 597 32.86 -45.81 -3.15
CA LEU A 597 33.94 -44.89 -2.75
C LEU A 597 34.10 -43.70 -3.71
N HIS A 598 33.80 -43.87 -5.00
CA HIS A 598 33.79 -42.77 -5.96
C HIS A 598 32.70 -41.73 -5.65
N ASP A 599 31.49 -42.18 -5.31
CA ASP A 599 30.36 -41.30 -5.00
C ASP A 599 30.58 -40.56 -3.66
N GLU A 600 31.21 -41.20 -2.68
CA GLU A 600 31.64 -40.55 -1.42
C GLU A 600 32.65 -39.41 -1.66
N ASN A 601 33.60 -39.61 -2.58
CA ASN A 601 34.55 -38.57 -2.97
C ASN A 601 33.84 -37.39 -3.68
N ILE A 602 32.87 -37.66 -4.56
CA ILE A 602 32.07 -36.59 -5.17
C ILE A 602 31.21 -35.88 -4.12
N HIS A 603 30.62 -36.61 -3.16
CA HIS A 603 29.84 -36.02 -2.07
C HIS A 603 30.70 -35.04 -1.26
N ASN A 604 31.92 -35.43 -0.89
CA ASN A 604 32.88 -34.55 -0.21
C ASN A 604 33.32 -33.32 -1.03
N PHE A 605 33.39 -33.44 -2.36
CA PHE A 605 33.63 -32.27 -3.23
C PHE A 605 32.44 -31.29 -3.22
N GLU A 606 31.21 -31.80 -3.30
CA GLU A 606 30.00 -30.97 -3.27
C GLU A 606 29.79 -30.29 -1.90
N ARG A 607 30.25 -30.87 -0.78
CA ARG A 607 30.26 -30.22 0.56
C ARG A 607 31.00 -28.88 0.50
N ARG A 608 32.23 -28.87 -0.05
CA ARG A 608 33.05 -27.66 -0.19
C ARG A 608 32.38 -26.63 -1.10
N LYS A 609 31.94 -27.08 -2.28
CA LYS A 609 31.29 -26.22 -3.29
C LYS A 609 29.98 -25.59 -2.79
N LEU A 610 29.20 -26.29 -1.96
CA LEU A 610 28.04 -25.70 -1.30
C LEU A 610 28.47 -24.59 -0.33
N GLN A 611 29.54 -24.78 0.44
CA GLN A 611 30.07 -23.75 1.33
C GLN A 611 30.58 -22.53 0.55
N ASP A 612 31.32 -22.72 -0.55
CA ASP A 612 31.80 -21.65 -1.44
C ASP A 612 30.63 -20.82 -2.00
N HIS A 613 29.55 -21.47 -2.42
CA HIS A 613 28.33 -20.79 -2.88
C HIS A 613 27.59 -20.07 -1.75
N CYS A 614 27.55 -20.61 -0.53
CA CYS A 614 26.97 -19.93 0.63
C CYS A 614 27.76 -18.67 1.01
N VAL A 615 29.09 -18.74 1.03
CA VAL A 615 29.98 -17.58 1.26
C VAL A 615 29.80 -16.53 0.17
N SER A 616 29.77 -16.94 -1.10
CA SER A 616 29.54 -16.03 -2.25
C SER A 616 28.18 -15.33 -2.15
N LEU A 617 27.11 -16.09 -1.83
CA LEU A 617 25.76 -15.55 -1.67
C LEU A 617 25.66 -14.56 -0.49
N LYS A 618 26.31 -14.87 0.63
CA LYS A 618 26.42 -13.95 1.79
C LYS A 618 27.13 -12.65 1.40
N SER A 619 28.28 -12.75 0.75
CA SER A 619 29.12 -11.60 0.35
C SER A 619 28.38 -10.65 -0.61
N ILE A 620 27.58 -11.19 -1.56
CA ILE A 620 26.71 -10.36 -2.42
C ILE A 620 25.80 -9.46 -1.58
N LEU A 621 25.22 -9.97 -0.48
CA LEU A 621 24.38 -9.15 0.40
C LEU A 621 25.21 -8.20 1.28
N SER A 622 26.16 -8.73 2.06
CA SER A 622 26.85 -7.98 3.12
C SER A 622 27.84 -6.95 2.59
N ASP A 623 28.60 -7.31 1.57
CA ASP A 623 29.78 -6.56 1.16
C ASP A 623 29.46 -5.65 -0.04
N HIS A 624 28.32 -5.89 -0.69
CA HIS A 624 27.89 -5.16 -1.88
C HIS A 624 26.49 -4.55 -1.76
N CYS A 625 25.42 -5.35 -1.63
CA CYS A 625 24.05 -4.82 -1.71
C CYS A 625 23.73 -3.85 -0.56
N LEU A 626 24.07 -4.19 0.69
CA LEU A 626 23.79 -3.32 1.84
C LEU A 626 24.58 -1.98 1.78
N PRO A 627 25.91 -1.95 1.56
CA PRO A 627 26.64 -0.69 1.38
C PRO A 627 26.16 0.17 0.21
N LYS A 628 25.74 -0.45 -0.91
CA LYS A 628 25.18 0.29 -2.06
C LYS A 628 23.81 0.90 -1.76
N LEU A 629 22.98 0.22 -0.97
CA LEU A 629 21.69 0.77 -0.51
C LEU A 629 21.91 1.94 0.47
N GLU A 630 22.85 1.83 1.41
CA GLU A 630 23.21 2.93 2.31
C GLU A 630 23.71 4.17 1.55
N LEU A 631 24.55 3.97 0.53
CA LEU A 631 25.06 5.05 -0.32
C LEU A 631 23.95 5.75 -1.12
N ILE A 632 23.08 4.99 -1.79
CA ILE A 632 22.02 5.58 -2.60
C ILE A 632 20.95 6.25 -1.73
N HIS A 633 20.61 5.65 -0.59
CA HIS A 633 19.68 6.22 0.39
C HIS A 633 20.18 7.56 0.91
N LYS A 634 21.45 7.65 1.34
CA LYS A 634 22.04 8.93 1.78
C LYS A 634 21.93 10.01 0.71
N ASN A 635 22.27 9.70 -0.53
CA ASN A 635 22.18 10.67 -1.64
C ASN A 635 20.72 11.08 -1.92
N CYS A 636 19.78 10.12 -1.87
CA CYS A 636 18.36 10.37 -2.04
C CYS A 636 17.78 11.24 -0.92
N MET A 637 18.20 11.05 0.33
CA MET A 637 17.78 11.88 1.47
C MET A 637 18.27 13.32 1.34
N GLN A 638 19.51 13.54 0.89
CA GLN A 638 20.07 14.89 0.67
C GLN A 638 19.34 15.64 -0.46
N ILE A 639 19.09 14.97 -1.59
CA ILE A 639 18.32 15.55 -2.71
C ILE A 639 16.86 15.76 -2.29
N GLY A 640 16.29 14.83 -1.53
CA GLY A 640 14.90 14.88 -1.04
C GLY A 640 14.68 16.05 -0.10
N ASP A 641 15.56 16.26 0.88
CA ASP A 641 15.55 17.43 1.75
C ASP A 641 15.63 18.75 0.95
N ALA A 642 16.53 18.84 -0.04
CA ALA A 642 16.63 20.01 -0.91
C ALA A 642 15.34 20.28 -1.69
N LEU A 643 14.70 19.23 -2.24
CA LEU A 643 13.43 19.32 -2.97
C LEU A 643 12.26 19.68 -2.06
N ILE A 644 12.14 19.08 -0.87
CA ILE A 644 11.11 19.42 0.13
C ILE A 644 11.29 20.86 0.64
N LYS A 645 12.53 21.33 0.85
CA LYS A 645 12.83 22.74 1.14
C LYS A 645 12.47 23.69 -0.02
N CYS A 646 12.45 23.21 -1.26
CA CYS A 646 11.92 23.96 -2.40
C CYS A 646 10.39 23.94 -2.40
N PHE A 647 9.75 22.79 -2.20
CA PHE A 647 8.29 22.65 -2.08
C PHE A 647 7.69 23.57 -1.00
N ASN A 648 8.28 23.57 0.21
CA ASN A 648 7.87 24.45 1.31
C ASN A 648 8.07 25.95 1.01
N ARG A 649 8.84 26.31 -0.04
CA ARG A 649 8.94 27.67 -0.59
C ARG A 649 7.93 27.91 -1.72
N VAL A 650 7.60 26.91 -2.54
CA VAL A 650 6.49 26.97 -3.52
C VAL A 650 5.18 27.25 -2.80
N GLN A 651 4.87 26.55 -1.71
CA GLN A 651 3.68 26.82 -0.88
C GLN A 651 3.64 28.26 -0.32
N LYS A 652 4.80 28.87 -0.05
CA LYS A 652 4.88 30.30 0.35
C LYS A 652 4.63 31.24 -0.83
N ILE A 653 5.02 30.87 -2.05
CA ILE A 653 4.65 31.59 -3.27
C ILE A 653 3.14 31.50 -3.51
N GLU A 654 2.54 30.31 -3.39
CA GLU A 654 1.09 30.11 -3.50
C GLU A 654 0.31 30.98 -2.50
N LYS A 655 0.71 30.97 -1.21
CA LYS A 655 0.11 31.85 -0.19
C LYS A 655 0.31 33.35 -0.48
N ASN A 656 1.43 33.74 -1.12
CA ASN A 656 1.65 35.12 -1.57
C ASN A 656 0.79 35.50 -2.78
N LEU A 657 0.58 34.59 -3.74
CA LEU A 657 -0.30 34.79 -4.89
C LEU A 657 -1.77 34.98 -4.45
N ILE A 658 -2.24 34.22 -3.46
CA ILE A 658 -3.57 34.44 -2.84
C ILE A 658 -3.67 35.85 -2.21
N SER A 659 -2.58 36.36 -1.61
CA SER A 659 -2.54 37.73 -1.08
C SER A 659 -2.64 38.79 -2.19
N VAL A 660 -2.01 38.56 -3.35
CA VAL A 660 -2.14 39.44 -4.53
C VAL A 660 -3.58 39.43 -5.07
N LEU A 661 -4.22 38.26 -5.20
CA LEU A 661 -5.63 38.16 -5.60
C LEU A 661 -6.54 38.97 -4.68
N ASN A 662 -6.34 38.89 -3.36
CA ASN A 662 -7.12 39.67 -2.41
C ASN A 662 -6.93 41.19 -2.60
N CYS A 663 -5.73 41.64 -2.96
CA CYS A 663 -5.49 43.04 -3.36
C CYS A 663 -6.20 43.40 -4.67
N GLN A 664 -6.21 42.53 -5.68
CA GLN A 664 -6.95 42.74 -6.95
C GLN A 664 -8.45 42.88 -6.71
N LYS A 665 -9.03 42.00 -5.89
CA LYS A 665 -10.44 42.05 -5.53
C LYS A 665 -10.80 43.36 -4.82
N LEU A 666 -10.00 43.77 -3.83
CA LEU A 666 -10.16 45.06 -3.14
C LEU A 666 -10.04 46.26 -4.08
N LEU A 667 -9.11 46.20 -5.06
CA LEU A 667 -8.92 47.23 -6.07
C LEU A 667 -10.17 47.37 -6.95
N SER A 668 -10.69 46.24 -7.45
CA SER A 668 -11.90 46.19 -8.28
C SER A 668 -13.14 46.71 -7.53
N ASP A 669 -13.40 46.20 -6.32
CA ASP A 669 -14.50 46.65 -5.46
C ASP A 669 -14.45 48.17 -5.20
N LYS A 670 -13.25 48.72 -5.00
CA LYS A 670 -13.05 50.16 -4.77
C LYS A 670 -13.23 50.98 -6.05
N LEU A 671 -12.75 50.49 -7.20
CA LEU A 671 -12.98 51.08 -8.53
C LEU A 671 -14.47 51.21 -8.84
N ILE A 672 -15.23 50.13 -8.65
CA ILE A 672 -16.68 50.07 -8.88
C ILE A 672 -17.41 51.09 -7.99
N LYS A 673 -17.09 51.13 -6.68
CA LYS A 673 -17.68 52.09 -5.74
C LYS A 673 -17.37 53.55 -6.10
N LEU A 674 -16.12 53.87 -6.45
CA LEU A 674 -15.72 55.22 -6.87
C LEU A 674 -16.44 55.62 -8.15
N ARG A 675 -16.49 54.75 -9.15
CA ARG A 675 -17.22 54.98 -10.40
C ARG A 675 -18.70 55.24 -10.15
N SER A 676 -19.38 54.38 -9.40
CA SER A 676 -20.80 54.54 -9.10
C SER A 676 -21.07 55.84 -8.35
N SER A 677 -20.25 56.18 -7.34
CA SER A 677 -20.39 57.44 -6.59
C SER A 677 -20.15 58.68 -7.47
N THR A 678 -19.21 58.64 -8.42
CA THR A 678 -18.99 59.74 -9.37
C THR A 678 -20.16 59.87 -10.35
N VAL A 679 -20.69 58.77 -10.88
CA VAL A 679 -21.87 58.77 -11.76
C VAL A 679 -23.12 59.29 -11.02
N GLU A 680 -23.32 58.88 -9.77
CA GLU A 680 -24.44 59.32 -8.94
C GLU A 680 -24.36 60.82 -8.63
N ARG A 681 -23.17 61.35 -8.27
CA ARG A 681 -22.96 62.79 -8.07
C ARG A 681 -23.23 63.61 -9.33
N LEU A 682 -22.89 63.07 -10.52
CA LEU A 682 -23.20 63.71 -11.79
C LEU A 682 -24.72 63.67 -12.08
N LYS A 683 -25.39 62.54 -11.82
CA LYS A 683 -26.85 62.37 -12.02
C LYS A 683 -27.73 63.16 -11.07
N VAL A 684 -27.41 63.23 -9.78
CA VAL A 684 -28.18 63.99 -8.77
C VAL A 684 -28.21 65.49 -9.10
N ARG A 685 -27.20 65.96 -9.84
CA ARG A 685 -27.08 67.33 -10.34
C ARG A 685 -27.74 67.54 -11.71
N ASP A 686 -28.15 66.50 -12.42
CA ASP A 686 -28.61 66.54 -13.82
C ASP A 686 -30.09 66.98 -14.00
N THR A 687 -30.54 67.97 -13.22
CA THR A 687 -31.87 68.59 -13.33
C THR A 687 -31.86 69.99 -13.96
N GLY A 688 -30.70 70.50 -14.39
CA GLY A 688 -30.62 71.84 -15.01
C GLY A 688 -29.32 72.25 -15.72
N TYR A 689 -28.30 71.40 -15.85
CA TYR A 689 -27.01 71.85 -16.40
C TYR A 689 -26.91 71.88 -17.93
N TRP A 690 -27.79 71.18 -18.65
CA TRP A 690 -27.77 71.15 -20.11
C TRP A 690 -28.41 72.37 -20.78
N SER A 691 -29.31 73.08 -20.10
CA SER A 691 -29.99 74.29 -20.63
C SER A 691 -29.15 75.57 -20.56
N VAL A 692 -27.99 75.55 -19.90
CA VAL A 692 -27.11 76.73 -19.75
C VAL A 692 -26.11 76.84 -20.91
N LEU A 693 -25.65 75.71 -21.45
CA LEU A 693 -24.76 75.68 -22.63
C LEU A 693 -25.42 76.16 -23.93
N GLU A 694 -26.76 76.27 -23.93
CA GLU A 694 -27.55 76.69 -25.10
C GLU A 694 -27.50 78.22 -25.37
N ASN A 695 -27.03 79.04 -24.42
CA ASN A 695 -27.26 80.49 -24.45
C ASN A 695 -26.03 81.42 -24.36
N SER A 696 -24.82 80.94 -24.05
CA SER A 696 -23.64 81.81 -23.88
C SER A 696 -22.73 81.85 -25.12
N ARG A 697 -23.06 82.71 -26.09
CA ARG A 697 -22.13 83.10 -27.17
C ARG A 697 -20.94 83.89 -26.60
N LEU A 698 -19.71 83.42 -26.76
CA LEU A 698 -18.50 84.26 -26.68
C LEU A 698 -17.35 83.74 -27.57
N MET A 699 -17.29 84.35 -28.75
CA MET A 699 -16.16 84.53 -29.68
C MET A 699 -14.81 83.83 -29.41
N THR A 700 -14.37 83.03 -30.39
CA THR A 700 -12.97 83.08 -30.85
C THR A 700 -12.76 84.27 -31.79
N PRO A 701 -11.52 84.75 -31.92
CA PRO A 701 -11.00 85.07 -33.26
C PRO A 701 -9.87 84.11 -33.69
N ILE A 702 -9.79 83.90 -35.01
CA ILE A 702 -8.83 83.08 -35.78
C ILE A 702 -8.02 84.06 -36.69
N PRO A 703 -7.22 83.67 -37.72
CA PRO A 703 -6.22 82.59 -37.90
C PRO A 703 -4.88 83.10 -38.56
N GLU A 704 -3.90 82.21 -38.75
CA GLU A 704 -3.01 82.13 -39.94
C GLU A 704 -2.60 80.65 -40.10
N ALA A 705 -2.52 79.97 -41.25
CA ALA A 705 -2.96 80.16 -42.65
C ALA A 705 -3.22 78.72 -43.23
N CYS A 706 -3.75 78.43 -44.43
CA CYS A 706 -3.98 79.19 -45.67
C CYS A 706 -5.11 78.56 -46.54
N SER A 707 -5.70 79.38 -47.43
CA SER A 707 -6.39 79.06 -48.70
C SER A 707 -7.65 78.14 -48.76
N GLN A 708 -8.82 78.78 -49.00
CA GLN A 708 -9.86 78.54 -50.05
C GLN A 708 -10.42 77.11 -50.28
N GLU A 709 -11.70 76.81 -50.55
CA GLU A 709 -13.02 77.49 -50.62
C GLU A 709 -14.11 76.35 -50.70
N THR A 710 -15.44 76.49 -50.63
CA THR A 710 -16.40 77.62 -50.63
C THR A 710 -17.67 77.29 -49.78
N ALA A 711 -18.53 78.29 -49.55
CA ALA A 711 -19.94 78.30 -49.13
C ALA A 711 -20.73 76.98 -48.78
N SER A 712 -21.19 76.87 -47.53
CA SER A 712 -22.60 76.98 -47.09
C SER A 712 -22.91 76.20 -45.79
N SER A 713 -24.00 76.55 -45.11
CA SER A 713 -24.20 76.34 -43.67
C SER A 713 -24.95 75.05 -43.27
N SER A 714 -24.30 74.12 -42.56
CA SER A 714 -24.99 73.08 -41.75
C SER A 714 -24.13 72.31 -40.71
N ASN A 715 -22.92 72.77 -40.33
CA ASN A 715 -21.94 71.93 -39.61
C ASN A 715 -21.75 72.18 -38.09
N SER A 716 -22.47 73.12 -37.47
CA SER A 716 -22.36 73.34 -36.01
C SER A 716 -22.99 72.23 -35.17
N ASP A 717 -24.13 71.70 -35.62
CA ASP A 717 -24.99 70.86 -34.78
C ASP A 717 -24.53 69.39 -34.77
N LEU A 718 -23.93 68.93 -35.88
CA LEU A 718 -23.36 67.58 -36.01
C LEU A 718 -22.18 67.33 -35.05
N ILE A 719 -21.25 68.28 -34.94
CA ILE A 719 -20.01 68.11 -34.15
C ILE A 719 -20.32 68.00 -32.64
N ILE A 720 -21.35 68.72 -32.17
CA ILE A 720 -21.80 68.69 -30.77
C ILE A 720 -22.56 67.38 -30.48
N HIS A 721 -23.32 66.86 -31.45
CA HIS A 721 -24.03 65.59 -31.30
C HIS A 721 -23.07 64.38 -31.29
N ASP A 722 -22.08 64.36 -32.18
CA ASP A 722 -21.02 63.32 -32.24
C ASP A 722 -20.26 63.23 -30.92
N SER A 723 -19.82 64.37 -30.38
CA SER A 723 -19.06 64.44 -29.12
C SER A 723 -19.86 63.90 -27.92
N ARG A 724 -21.18 64.09 -27.94
CA ARG A 724 -22.10 63.65 -26.88
C ARG A 724 -22.38 62.15 -26.98
N GLN A 725 -22.45 61.63 -28.21
CA GLN A 725 -22.68 60.22 -28.49
C GLN A 725 -21.42 59.39 -28.20
N SER A 726 -20.25 59.83 -28.66
CA SER A 726 -18.94 59.25 -28.31
C SER A 726 -18.77 59.13 -26.78
N PHE A 727 -18.97 60.22 -26.02
CA PHE A 727 -18.78 60.16 -24.57
C PHE A 727 -19.74 59.19 -23.87
N HIS A 728 -20.97 59.02 -24.38
CA HIS A 728 -21.94 58.09 -23.80
C HIS A 728 -21.68 56.63 -24.23
N GLU A 729 -21.19 56.41 -25.45
CA GLU A 729 -20.72 55.12 -25.95
C GLU A 729 -19.44 54.68 -25.21
N ASP A 730 -18.49 55.60 -24.95
CA ASP A 730 -17.28 55.34 -24.17
C ASP A 730 -17.62 54.94 -22.72
N VAL A 731 -18.49 55.68 -22.04
CA VAL A 731 -18.91 55.33 -20.66
C VAL A 731 -19.66 53.99 -20.62
N ASN A 732 -20.46 53.65 -21.63
CA ASN A 732 -21.12 52.34 -21.74
C ASN A 732 -20.14 51.21 -22.11
N SER A 733 -19.17 51.47 -22.97
CA SER A 733 -18.07 50.56 -23.34
C SER A 733 -17.25 50.20 -22.12
N LEU A 734 -16.80 51.21 -21.36
CA LEU A 734 -16.15 51.05 -20.07
C LEU A 734 -17.03 50.32 -19.05
N SER A 735 -18.37 50.41 -19.15
CA SER A 735 -19.27 49.66 -18.26
C SER A 735 -19.26 48.17 -18.60
N LYS A 736 -19.35 47.83 -19.88
CA LYS A 736 -19.22 46.44 -20.36
C LYS A 736 -17.85 45.86 -20.07
N GLN A 737 -16.77 46.62 -20.30
CA GLN A 737 -15.40 46.21 -19.97
C GLN A 737 -15.22 45.97 -18.46
N SER A 738 -15.80 46.82 -17.61
CA SER A 738 -15.77 46.63 -16.15
C SER A 738 -16.54 45.38 -15.70
N MET A 739 -17.69 45.08 -16.30
CA MET A 739 -18.47 43.87 -15.99
C MET A 739 -17.78 42.59 -16.49
N ALA A 740 -17.18 42.63 -17.69
CA ALA A 740 -16.36 41.54 -18.20
C ALA A 740 -15.10 41.30 -17.34
N LEU A 741 -14.55 42.36 -16.74
CA LEU A 741 -13.45 42.23 -15.77
C LEU A 741 -13.92 41.58 -14.46
N GLU A 742 -15.11 41.91 -13.96
CA GLU A 742 -15.72 41.23 -12.79
C GLU A 742 -15.97 39.74 -13.05
N GLU A 743 -16.37 39.37 -14.27
CA GLU A 743 -16.62 37.98 -14.67
C GLU A 743 -15.31 37.18 -14.74
N LYS A 744 -14.29 37.70 -15.44
CA LYS A 744 -12.92 37.15 -15.38
C LYS A 744 -12.36 37.05 -13.95
N LEU A 745 -12.62 38.06 -13.11
CA LEU A 745 -12.22 38.05 -11.70
C LEU A 745 -12.97 36.99 -10.89
N LYS A 746 -14.23 36.67 -11.21
CA LYS A 746 -14.96 35.56 -10.59
C LYS A 746 -14.40 34.21 -11.01
N ASP A 747 -14.07 34.02 -12.28
CA ASP A 747 -13.51 32.75 -12.75
C ASP A 747 -12.10 32.52 -12.20
N LEU A 748 -11.24 33.55 -12.18
CA LEU A 748 -9.96 33.47 -11.48
C LEU A 748 -10.17 33.28 -9.97
N THR A 749 -11.18 33.91 -9.37
CA THR A 749 -11.51 33.69 -7.95
C THR A 749 -11.95 32.25 -7.72
N LYS A 750 -12.73 31.61 -8.62
CA LYS A 750 -13.05 30.18 -8.54
C LYS A 750 -11.78 29.33 -8.64
N GLU A 751 -10.92 29.59 -9.63
CA GLU A 751 -9.70 28.82 -9.86
C GLU A 751 -8.69 28.95 -8.69
N LEU A 752 -8.53 30.16 -8.16
CA LEU A 752 -7.70 30.40 -6.98
C LEU A 752 -8.40 30.04 -5.66
N GLN A 753 -9.73 29.98 -5.60
CA GLN A 753 -10.44 29.36 -4.48
C GLN A 753 -10.34 27.84 -4.55
N LEU A 754 -10.29 27.22 -5.73
CA LEU A 754 -10.00 25.79 -5.87
C LEU A 754 -8.58 25.50 -5.39
N ASN A 755 -7.59 26.30 -5.82
CA ASN A 755 -6.23 26.26 -5.29
C ASN A 755 -6.17 26.57 -3.78
N SER A 756 -6.98 27.52 -3.28
CA SER A 756 -7.12 27.84 -1.85
C SER A 756 -7.78 26.71 -1.06
N ILE A 757 -8.74 25.99 -1.63
CA ILE A 757 -9.39 24.82 -1.01
C ILE A 757 -8.39 23.68 -0.95
N ILE A 758 -7.58 23.46 -2.00
CA ILE A 758 -6.45 22.51 -2.00
C ILE A 758 -5.39 22.90 -0.93
N ILE A 759 -5.19 24.19 -0.67
CA ILE A 759 -4.27 24.69 0.37
C ILE A 759 -4.90 24.66 1.78
N GLN A 760 -6.21 24.88 1.90
CA GLN A 760 -6.94 24.88 3.17
C GLN A 760 -7.31 23.46 3.62
N SER A 761 -7.55 22.51 2.71
CA SER A 761 -7.65 21.08 3.05
C SER A 761 -6.35 20.50 3.61
N LEU A 762 -5.23 21.23 3.48
CA LEU A 762 -3.93 20.90 4.05
C LEU A 762 -3.58 21.65 5.35
N ASP A 763 -4.37 22.68 5.74
CA ASP A 763 -4.17 23.49 6.95
C ASP A 763 -5.34 23.36 7.98
N ASP A 764 -6.59 23.22 7.54
CA ASP A 764 -7.80 23.17 8.38
C ASP A 764 -8.50 21.80 8.34
N GLY A 765 -8.23 20.98 9.35
CA GLY A 765 -8.97 19.74 9.63
C GLY A 765 -10.39 19.95 10.18
N SER A 766 -11.15 20.93 9.67
CA SER A 766 -12.61 21.03 9.87
C SER A 766 -13.26 22.16 9.05
N LEU A 767 -14.22 21.83 8.18
CA LEU A 767 -15.61 22.32 8.32
C LEU A 767 -16.58 21.67 7.31
N LEU A 768 -17.81 21.49 7.77
CA LEU A 768 -18.85 20.68 7.15
C LEU A 768 -19.67 21.43 6.08
N SER A 769 -20.20 20.64 5.14
CA SER A 769 -21.53 20.78 4.52
C SER A 769 -21.94 22.14 3.95
N ARG A 770 -22.04 22.22 2.61
CA ARG A 770 -23.24 22.74 1.91
C ARG A 770 -23.18 22.52 0.40
N GLY A 771 -24.33 22.12 -0.17
CA GLY A 771 -24.74 22.51 -1.52
C GLY A 771 -24.06 21.80 -2.68
N CYS A 772 -24.61 20.64 -3.08
CA CYS A 772 -24.39 20.10 -4.40
C CYS A 772 -24.95 21.06 -5.47
N VAL A 773 -24.12 21.47 -6.42
CA VAL A 773 -24.52 22.02 -7.73
C VAL A 773 -23.60 21.39 -8.76
N THR A 774 -24.15 20.55 -9.63
CA THR A 774 -23.42 19.83 -10.66
C THR A 774 -23.27 20.70 -11.92
N GLU A 775 -22.03 21.03 -12.30
CA GLU A 775 -21.72 21.55 -13.63
C GLU A 775 -21.85 20.39 -14.63
N THR A 776 -23.00 20.25 -15.31
CA THR A 776 -23.21 19.22 -16.35
C THR A 776 -24.03 19.69 -17.55
N ASP A 777 -24.56 20.92 -17.54
CA ASP A 777 -25.33 21.52 -18.63
C ASP A 777 -24.67 22.82 -19.13
N MET A 778 -23.61 22.73 -19.96
CA MET A 778 -23.10 23.88 -20.75
C MET A 778 -22.24 23.54 -22.00
N TYR A 779 -21.99 22.27 -22.34
CA TYR A 779 -21.22 21.92 -23.56
C TYR A 779 -21.83 20.73 -24.32
N GLN A 780 -22.98 20.95 -24.98
CA GLN A 780 -23.44 20.05 -26.05
C GLN A 780 -24.42 20.72 -27.04
N SER A 781 -23.96 21.78 -27.70
CA SER A 781 -24.55 22.26 -28.96
C SER A 781 -23.50 23.00 -29.78
N ASP A 782 -22.86 22.29 -30.71
CA ASP A 782 -22.39 22.75 -32.03
C ASP A 782 -21.34 21.77 -32.56
N LEU A 783 -21.78 20.89 -33.45
CA LEU A 783 -21.05 20.36 -34.62
C LEU A 783 -21.94 19.32 -35.34
N ASP A 784 -22.77 19.81 -36.27
CA ASP A 784 -23.13 19.03 -37.47
C ASP A 784 -21.81 18.57 -38.15
N GLY A 785 -21.68 17.44 -38.82
CA GLY A 785 -22.61 16.73 -39.70
C GLY A 785 -21.84 16.34 -40.97
N ASN A 786 -22.41 15.42 -41.77
CA ASN A 786 -21.85 14.80 -42.99
C ASN A 786 -20.74 13.74 -42.84
N THR A 787 -21.00 12.63 -43.56
CA THR A 787 -20.15 11.46 -43.91
C THR A 787 -19.63 10.58 -42.79
#